data_AF-A0A540N2H1-F1
#
_entry.id   AF-A0A540N2H1-F1
#
_cell.length_a   1.000
_cell.length_b   1.000
_cell.length_c   1.000
_cell.angle_alpha   90.00
_cell.angle_beta   90.00
_cell.angle_gamma   90.00
#
_symmetry.space_group_name_H-M   'P 1'
#
loop_
_entity.id
_entity.type
_entity.pdbx_description
1 polymer ?
#
loop_
_entity_poly.entity_id
_entity_poly.type
_entity_poly.pdbx_seq_one_letter_code
_entity_poly.pdbx_strand_id
1 'polypeptide(L)'
;MSNTSAESPFDGKKDNVPSQYTSFSEYFNKKYGIVLLYPGQPLLRLKQSHNPHNLLVNFNGEGGNGKTLQSGIVIGKQRMYAHMPPELLVTIGVPRDVLKSCYLLPSLIHRLESLMLASQLREDINYHCSSFGISSSLILESLTTLRCNDDFSMERLELLGDSILKYTVSCHLFLKYPKKHEGQLTNYRMLTICNSNLHRLGMNRKLQGYIRDGAFDPCRWVAPGQISLRPVPCNCGVETLEVPLDSKFQTEDPKVVVGKSCDKGHRWMCSKTISDCVEALIGAYYVAGGLPAALHVMKWLDIDVELEPSLVADAITTASLHLYTPKANEIAVLESKLHYEFSTKGLLLEAMTHASDQESGGGYCYERLEFLGDSVLDLLITRHLYHSHTDIDPGELTDLRSASVNNESFAQVAVRHDLQQHLQHASMLLLSQITEYVKSLSEPDNGTTLQGTKGPKALGDMVESIAGAILIDTKLNLDEVWRIFEPLLSPIVTPDKLELPPLRELIELCDLFGYYKKEKCTNKGETVHAELTVQLKDVLLTGEGCDRTKKGAKGEAARRLLKKLEERGISFSKKRKLDANQVGDSSSLDINHKVSDQATVKDSSALMVYKRRKTTDMPLAAPPAGVSPSVIARKTSSPNNAAPVIKAINMKKGGPRSALFALCMKQQWPKPGFKITETQSRTPFTFGESSTKYFNSFVAQVTLHIPNSGVIECTGDARPDKGSSEDSAAVILFQELQRQGRVVIAG
;
A
#
# COMPACT_ATOMS: atom_id res chain seq x y z
N MET A 1 25.48 48.97 17.97
CA MET A 1 25.83 48.65 16.58
C MET A 1 27.19 47.97 16.62
N SER A 2 27.27 46.64 16.45
CA SER A 2 28.57 45.97 16.35
C SER A 2 29.22 46.39 15.04
N ASN A 3 30.41 46.99 15.09
CA ASN A 3 31.19 47.44 13.93
C ASN A 3 31.83 46.24 13.19
N THR A 4 31.02 45.27 12.80
CA THR A 4 31.47 44.11 12.03
C THR A 4 31.52 44.48 10.55
N SER A 5 32.73 44.42 9.97
CA SER A 5 33.02 44.61 8.54
C SER A 5 33.38 43.28 7.88
N ALA A 6 33.59 43.25 6.56
CA ALA A 6 33.98 42.01 5.88
C ALA A 6 35.40 41.53 6.28
N GLU A 7 36.20 42.39 6.90
CA GLU A 7 37.50 42.07 7.49
C GLU A 7 37.39 41.41 8.88
N SER A 8 36.21 41.43 9.49
CA SER A 8 35.96 40.78 10.77
C SER A 8 35.99 39.24 10.67
N PRO A 9 36.25 38.53 11.79
CA PRO A 9 36.27 37.07 11.80
C PRO A 9 34.97 36.45 11.29
N PHE A 10 35.06 35.39 10.49
CA PHE A 10 33.88 34.74 9.92
C PHE A 10 33.07 34.00 10.99
N ASP A 11 31.78 34.34 11.14
CA ASP A 11 30.85 33.82 12.18
C ASP A 11 30.43 32.34 12.01
N GLY A 12 31.19 31.52 11.28
CA GLY A 12 30.83 30.14 10.90
C GLY A 12 30.84 29.09 12.02
N LYS A 13 30.69 29.46 13.30
CA LYS A 13 30.66 28.50 14.42
C LYS A 13 29.34 27.73 14.45
N LYS A 14 29.33 26.54 13.84
CA LYS A 14 28.53 25.41 14.36
C LYS A 14 29.43 24.61 15.29
N ASP A 15 28.89 24.24 16.46
CA ASP A 15 29.62 23.62 17.56
C ASP A 15 30.69 22.60 17.13
N ASN A 16 31.93 22.82 17.59
CA ASN A 16 33.11 21.94 17.55
C ASN A 16 33.86 21.67 16.22
N VAL A 17 33.83 22.57 15.22
CA VAL A 17 34.80 22.52 14.10
C VAL A 17 35.39 23.92 13.87
N PRO A 18 36.72 24.09 13.75
CA PRO A 18 37.33 25.39 13.42
C PRO A 18 36.84 25.86 12.03
N SER A 19 36.42 27.12 11.92
CA SER A 19 36.02 27.72 10.64
C SER A 19 37.22 27.74 9.68
N GLN A 20 37.07 27.18 8.48
CA GLN A 20 38.13 27.13 7.44
C GLN A 20 38.52 28.50 6.85
N TYR A 21 37.90 29.59 7.33
CA TYR A 21 38.04 30.94 6.80
C TYR A 21 38.32 31.91 7.95
N THR A 22 39.26 32.83 7.74
CA THR A 22 39.69 33.83 8.74
C THR A 22 38.82 35.08 8.73
N SER A 23 38.29 35.50 7.57
CA SER A 23 37.41 36.67 7.42
C SER A 23 36.30 36.44 6.41
N PHE A 24 35.27 37.29 6.41
CA PHE A 24 34.22 37.24 5.39
C PHE A 24 34.78 37.53 3.98
N SER A 25 35.73 38.46 3.84
CA SER A 25 36.42 38.74 2.58
C SER A 25 37.14 37.50 2.03
N GLU A 26 37.82 36.73 2.89
CA GLU A 26 38.47 35.49 2.49
C GLU A 26 37.46 34.41 2.10
N TYR A 27 36.34 34.31 2.81
CA TYR A 27 35.25 33.38 2.49
C TYR A 27 34.68 33.65 1.09
N PHE A 28 34.33 34.90 0.77
CA PHE A 28 33.76 35.23 -0.54
C PHE A 28 34.76 35.08 -1.68
N ASN A 29 36.03 35.40 -1.44
CA ASN A 29 37.10 35.20 -2.42
C ASN A 29 37.34 33.71 -2.68
N LYS A 30 37.61 32.90 -1.64
CA LYS A 30 37.95 31.48 -1.81
C LYS A 30 36.79 30.62 -2.30
N LYS A 31 35.56 30.92 -1.88
CA LYS A 31 34.39 30.06 -2.18
C LYS A 31 33.64 30.49 -3.44
N TYR A 32 33.55 31.79 -3.71
CA TYR A 32 32.75 32.33 -4.81
C TYR A 32 33.60 33.08 -5.85
N GLY A 33 34.90 33.25 -5.63
CA GLY A 33 35.77 34.01 -6.54
C GLY A 33 35.49 35.53 -6.53
N ILE A 34 34.77 36.03 -5.51
CA ILE A 34 34.33 37.42 -5.46
C ILE A 34 35.33 38.25 -4.65
N VAL A 35 35.89 39.28 -5.27
CA VAL A 35 36.71 40.30 -4.59
C VAL A 35 35.81 41.47 -4.20
N LEU A 36 35.68 41.71 -2.90
CA LEU A 36 34.91 42.82 -2.35
C LEU A 36 35.61 44.16 -2.66
N LEU A 37 34.87 45.13 -3.19
CA LEU A 37 35.39 46.47 -3.50
C LEU A 37 35.45 47.34 -2.23
N TYR A 38 34.53 47.11 -1.30
CA TYR A 38 34.39 47.88 -0.06
C TYR A 38 34.42 46.98 1.19
N PRO A 39 35.54 46.31 1.52
CA PRO A 39 35.61 45.37 2.64
C PRO A 39 35.39 46.02 4.02
N GLY A 40 35.67 47.32 4.15
CA GLY A 40 35.46 48.10 5.38
C GLY A 40 34.01 48.51 5.66
N GLN A 41 33.07 48.22 4.74
CA GLN A 41 31.67 48.58 4.94
C GLN A 41 31.01 47.76 6.06
N PRO A 42 30.01 48.32 6.78
CA PRO A 42 29.31 47.60 7.83
C PRO A 42 28.48 46.45 7.23
N LEU A 43 28.59 45.26 7.83
CA LEU A 43 27.80 44.10 7.43
C LEU A 43 26.32 44.29 7.81
N LEU A 44 25.43 43.87 6.92
CA LEU A 44 23.99 43.83 7.19
C LEU A 44 23.62 42.48 7.80
N ARG A 45 22.85 42.53 8.89
CA ARG A 45 22.28 41.35 9.53
C ARG A 45 20.96 40.98 8.84
N LEU A 46 21.01 39.95 8.00
CA LEU A 46 19.87 39.46 7.24
C LEU A 46 19.16 38.33 7.97
N LYS A 47 17.84 38.35 7.95
CA LYS A 47 17.00 37.20 8.29
C LYS A 47 16.68 36.49 6.98
N GLN A 48 16.96 35.19 6.90
CA GLN A 48 16.55 34.39 5.74
C GLN A 48 15.05 34.55 5.51
N SER A 49 14.66 34.77 4.25
CA SER A 49 13.26 34.76 3.86
C SER A 49 12.65 33.39 4.13
N HIS A 50 11.36 33.34 4.47
CA HIS A 50 10.70 32.06 4.71
C HIS A 50 10.66 31.27 3.40
N ASN A 51 10.86 29.96 3.47
CA ASN A 51 10.54 29.09 2.33
C ASN A 51 9.02 29.00 2.23
N PRO A 52 8.44 28.91 1.01
CA PRO A 52 7.03 28.61 0.88
C PRO A 52 6.77 27.24 1.54
N HIS A 53 5.78 27.20 2.43
CA HIS A 53 5.36 25.99 3.13
C HIS A 53 4.11 25.43 2.46
N ASN A 54 3.93 24.10 2.51
CA ASN A 54 2.69 23.52 2.02
C ASN A 54 1.60 23.88 3.03
N LEU A 55 0.66 24.73 2.62
CA LEU A 55 -0.44 25.21 3.47
C LEU A 55 -1.69 24.33 3.37
N LEU A 56 -1.63 23.26 2.58
CA LEU A 56 -2.73 22.31 2.38
C LEU A 56 -2.67 21.12 3.36
N VAL A 57 -1.84 21.21 4.40
CA VAL A 57 -1.67 20.16 5.40
C VAL A 57 -2.37 20.59 6.68
N ASN A 58 -3.03 19.65 7.35
CA ASN A 58 -3.73 19.91 8.61
C ASN A 58 -2.76 20.29 9.72
N PHE A 59 -2.66 21.60 10.01
CA PHE A 59 -1.85 22.08 11.13
C PHE A 59 -2.49 21.74 12.51
N ASN A 60 -3.77 21.34 12.57
CA ASN A 60 -4.44 21.03 13.84
C ASN A 60 -3.99 19.68 14.43
N GLY A 61 -3.48 18.75 13.61
CA GLY A 61 -2.96 17.46 14.07
C GLY A 61 -1.61 17.53 14.78
N GLU A 62 -0.82 18.58 14.55
CA GLU A 62 0.45 18.81 15.25
C GLU A 62 0.26 19.27 16.71
N GLY A 63 -0.96 19.64 17.11
CA GLY A 63 -1.30 19.97 18.50
C GLY A 63 -1.63 18.77 19.39
N GLY A 64 -1.97 17.60 18.82
CA GLY A 64 -2.43 16.41 19.55
C GLY A 64 -1.38 15.30 19.73
N ASN A 65 -0.39 15.23 18.84
CA ASN A 65 0.80 14.40 19.05
C ASN A 65 1.89 15.22 19.73
N GLY A 66 1.74 15.35 21.04
CA GLY A 66 2.84 15.69 21.93
C GLY A 66 3.96 14.67 21.75
N LYS A 67 4.88 14.94 20.81
CA LYS A 67 6.29 14.87 21.17
C LYS A 67 6.39 15.68 22.44
N THR A 68 6.51 14.99 23.56
CA THR A 68 6.83 15.57 24.85
C THR A 68 8.03 16.49 24.64
N LEU A 69 7.76 17.79 24.46
CA LEU A 69 8.67 18.83 24.88
C LEU A 69 8.62 18.79 26.41
N GLN A 70 9.23 17.75 26.97
CA GLN A 70 9.54 17.71 28.37
C GLN A 70 10.58 18.81 28.58
N SER A 71 10.19 19.75 29.44
CA SER A 71 10.97 20.88 29.91
C SER A 71 11.10 22.06 28.94
N GLY A 72 10.30 23.11 29.17
CA GLY A 72 10.78 24.50 29.32
C GLY A 72 11.72 25.13 28.27
N ILE A 73 11.90 24.51 27.11
CA ILE A 73 12.74 25.02 26.04
C ILE A 73 11.83 25.07 24.83
N VAL A 74 11.21 26.24 24.62
CA VAL A 74 10.84 26.66 23.27
C VAL A 74 12.11 26.47 22.44
N ILE A 75 12.24 25.35 21.72
CA ILE A 75 13.26 25.20 20.67
C ILE A 75 12.77 26.09 19.54
N GLY A 76 12.82 27.40 19.77
CA GLY A 76 12.74 28.37 18.70
C GLY A 76 13.86 27.98 17.77
N LYS A 77 13.52 27.48 16.58
CA LYS A 77 14.45 27.31 15.47
C LYS A 77 15.45 28.46 15.56
N GLN A 78 16.69 28.14 15.91
CA GLN A 78 17.73 29.14 16.15
C GLN A 78 17.70 30.07 14.94
N ARG A 79 17.24 31.31 15.13
CA ARG A 79 16.96 32.22 14.00
C ARG A 79 18.30 32.41 13.30
N MET A 80 18.51 31.73 12.18
CA MET A 80 19.75 31.82 11.44
C MET A 80 19.80 33.21 10.80
N TYR A 81 20.53 34.10 11.45
CA TYR A 81 20.89 35.38 10.87
C TYR A 81 22.16 35.19 10.05
N ALA A 82 22.21 35.78 8.86
CA ALA A 82 23.40 35.83 8.05
C ALA A 82 23.92 37.27 8.04
N HIS A 83 25.23 37.45 8.26
CA HIS A 83 25.88 38.74 8.06
C HIS A 83 26.42 38.80 6.62
N MET A 84 26.01 39.82 5.86
CA MET A 84 26.35 39.97 4.44
C MET A 84 26.80 41.40 4.12
N PRO A 85 27.85 41.59 3.31
CA PRO A 85 28.23 42.91 2.79
C PRO A 85 27.11 43.50 1.90
N PRO A 86 26.70 44.76 2.11
CA PRO A 86 25.71 45.45 1.28
C PRO A 86 26.00 45.39 -0.22
N GLU A 87 27.27 45.45 -0.64
CA GLU A 87 27.66 45.41 -2.06
C GLU A 87 27.27 44.12 -2.78
N LEU A 88 26.99 43.04 -2.03
CA LEU A 88 26.55 41.75 -2.58
C LEU A 88 25.03 41.60 -2.62
N LEU A 89 24.27 42.60 -2.17
CA LEU A 89 22.81 42.53 -2.07
C LEU A 89 22.14 43.27 -3.22
N VAL A 90 21.12 42.64 -3.79
CA VAL A 90 20.22 43.27 -4.77
C VAL A 90 18.91 43.61 -4.08
N THR A 91 18.52 44.88 -4.12
CA THR A 91 17.23 45.34 -3.57
C THR A 91 16.11 45.06 -4.55
N ILE A 92 15.12 44.27 -4.14
CA ILE A 92 14.01 43.84 -5.01
C ILE A 92 12.85 44.85 -5.04
N GLY A 93 12.90 45.95 -4.27
CA GLY A 93 11.87 47.01 -4.29
C GLY A 93 10.46 46.57 -3.85
N VAL A 94 10.31 45.33 -3.37
CA VAL A 94 9.02 44.73 -2.98
C VAL A 94 8.82 44.85 -1.46
N PRO A 95 7.67 45.38 -0.99
CA PRO A 95 7.34 45.39 0.43
C PRO A 95 7.28 43.98 1.02
N ARG A 96 7.71 43.84 2.28
CA ARG A 96 7.73 42.55 2.98
C ARG A 96 6.36 41.88 3.01
N ASP A 97 5.29 42.65 3.18
CA ASP A 97 3.94 42.10 3.31
C ASP A 97 3.43 41.55 1.98
N VAL A 98 3.79 42.19 0.86
CA VAL A 98 3.55 41.64 -0.49
C VAL A 98 4.29 40.33 -0.68
N LEU A 99 5.57 40.27 -0.29
CA LEU A 99 6.38 39.03 -0.39
C LEU A 99 5.78 37.88 0.44
N LYS A 100 5.22 38.17 1.61
CA LYS A 100 4.53 37.16 2.43
C LYS A 100 3.29 36.61 1.72
N SER A 101 2.47 37.47 1.11
CA SER A 101 1.31 37.04 0.34
C SER A 101 1.71 36.16 -0.85
N CYS A 102 2.85 36.44 -1.49
CA CYS A 102 3.38 35.59 -2.57
C CYS A 102 3.70 34.16 -2.11
N TYR A 103 4.02 33.91 -0.83
CA TYR A 103 4.25 32.56 -0.33
C TYR A 103 2.98 31.70 -0.23
N LEU A 104 1.79 32.32 -0.30
CA LEU A 104 0.51 31.61 -0.31
C LEU A 104 0.16 31.07 -1.70
N LEU A 105 0.65 31.72 -2.76
CA LEU A 105 0.27 31.45 -4.14
C LEU A 105 0.54 30.00 -4.58
N PRO A 106 1.69 29.36 -4.28
CA PRO A 106 1.94 27.99 -4.72
C PRO A 106 0.85 27.01 -4.27
N SER A 107 0.49 27.03 -2.97
CA SER A 107 -0.54 26.14 -2.42
C SER A 107 -1.94 26.49 -2.95
N LEU A 108 -2.26 27.78 -3.08
CA LEU A 108 -3.55 28.21 -3.62
C LEU A 108 -3.74 27.77 -5.07
N ILE A 109 -2.75 28.02 -5.93
CA ILE A 109 -2.81 27.66 -7.35
C ILE A 109 -2.83 26.15 -7.51
N HIS A 110 -2.04 25.41 -6.72
CA HIS A 110 -2.07 23.94 -6.75
C HIS A 110 -3.45 23.38 -6.37
N ARG A 111 -4.11 23.96 -5.37
CA ARG A 111 -5.48 23.57 -4.98
C ARG A 111 -6.48 23.91 -6.08
N LEU A 112 -6.38 25.10 -6.66
CA LEU A 112 -7.25 25.54 -7.75
C LEU A 112 -7.12 24.60 -8.96
N GLU A 113 -5.89 24.28 -9.38
CA GLU A 113 -5.60 23.32 -10.44
C GLU A 113 -6.25 21.96 -10.16
N SER A 114 -6.09 21.45 -8.93
CA SER A 114 -6.64 20.16 -8.53
C SER A 114 -8.18 20.15 -8.56
N LEU A 115 -8.82 21.24 -8.15
CA LEU A 115 -10.28 21.41 -8.24
C LEU A 115 -10.78 21.56 -9.69
N MET A 116 -10.01 22.26 -10.54
CA MET A 116 -10.32 22.38 -11.97
C MET A 116 -10.26 21.01 -12.67
N LEU A 117 -9.24 20.20 -12.38
CA LEU A 117 -9.15 18.83 -12.88
C LEU A 117 -10.32 17.97 -12.41
N ALA A 118 -10.72 18.10 -11.14
CA ALA A 118 -11.90 17.41 -10.62
C ALA A 118 -13.20 17.88 -11.29
N SER A 119 -13.34 19.18 -11.60
CA SER A 119 -14.48 19.69 -12.36
C SER A 119 -14.51 19.18 -13.79
N GLN A 120 -13.34 19.10 -14.44
CA GLN A 120 -13.22 18.55 -15.78
C GLN A 120 -13.64 17.08 -15.80
N LEU A 121 -13.14 16.26 -14.85
CA LEU A 121 -13.56 14.85 -14.76
C LEU A 121 -15.06 14.71 -14.51
N ARG A 122 -15.65 15.59 -13.70
CA ARG A 122 -17.11 15.63 -13.48
C ARG A 122 -17.88 15.84 -14.78
N GLU A 123 -17.42 16.76 -15.61
CA GLU A 123 -18.00 17.05 -16.93
C GLU A 123 -17.81 15.87 -17.90
N ASP A 124 -16.65 15.20 -17.87
CA ASP A 124 -16.38 14.01 -18.70
C ASP A 124 -17.30 12.83 -18.35
N ILE A 125 -17.67 12.66 -17.08
CA ILE A 125 -18.61 11.63 -16.62
C ILE A 125 -20.05 12.03 -16.96
N ASN A 126 -20.33 13.33 -17.01
CA ASN A 126 -21.59 13.91 -17.46
C ASN A 126 -22.84 13.32 -16.76
N TYR A 127 -22.81 13.25 -15.43
CA TYR A 127 -23.98 12.84 -14.65
C TYR A 127 -24.78 14.08 -14.24
N HIS A 128 -25.99 14.21 -14.79
CA HIS A 128 -26.93 15.26 -14.42
C HIS A 128 -28.22 14.61 -13.90
N CYS A 129 -28.43 14.69 -12.58
CA CYS A 129 -29.73 14.39 -11.98
C CYS A 129 -30.47 15.72 -11.73
N SER A 130 -31.77 15.74 -11.99
CA SER A 130 -32.65 16.92 -11.90
C SER A 130 -32.76 17.53 -10.49
N SER A 131 -32.15 16.93 -9.47
CA SER A 131 -32.17 17.40 -8.07
C SER A 131 -30.81 17.40 -7.36
N PHE A 132 -29.74 16.80 -7.92
CA PHE A 132 -28.45 16.65 -7.24
C PHE A 132 -27.26 16.69 -8.21
N GLY A 133 -26.26 17.51 -7.87
CA GLY A 133 -24.98 17.59 -8.57
C GLY A 133 -23.83 17.30 -7.60
N ILE A 134 -22.93 16.41 -7.99
CA ILE A 134 -21.74 16.08 -7.19
C ILE A 134 -20.80 17.28 -7.06
N SER A 135 -20.31 17.54 -5.85
CA SER A 135 -19.33 18.59 -5.59
C SER A 135 -17.96 18.21 -6.17
N SER A 136 -17.28 19.16 -6.81
CA SER A 136 -15.90 18.98 -7.27
C SER A 136 -14.94 18.67 -6.11
N SER A 137 -15.28 19.06 -4.87
CA SER A 137 -14.50 18.69 -3.68
C SER A 137 -14.54 17.18 -3.40
N LEU A 138 -15.70 16.54 -3.58
CA LEU A 138 -15.86 15.10 -3.35
C LEU A 138 -15.16 14.28 -4.43
N ILE A 139 -15.20 14.75 -5.68
CA ILE A 139 -14.41 14.16 -6.76
C ILE A 139 -12.92 14.32 -6.46
N LEU A 140 -12.48 15.51 -6.02
CA LEU A 140 -11.08 15.70 -5.63
C LEU A 140 -10.65 14.74 -4.50
N GLU A 141 -11.52 14.51 -3.51
CA GLU A 141 -11.29 13.54 -2.45
C GLU A 141 -11.08 12.12 -2.99
N SER A 142 -11.94 11.67 -3.91
CA SER A 142 -11.78 10.36 -4.58
C SER A 142 -10.51 10.23 -5.44
N LEU A 143 -9.89 11.35 -5.80
CA LEU A 143 -8.68 11.40 -6.64
C LEU A 143 -7.39 11.60 -5.82
N THR A 144 -7.47 11.77 -4.50
CA THR A 144 -6.33 12.14 -3.65
C THR A 144 -5.90 10.99 -2.76
N THR A 145 -4.63 10.56 -2.89
CA THR A 145 -4.09 9.46 -2.08
C THR A 145 -3.53 9.96 -0.75
N LEU A 146 -3.38 9.05 0.22
CA LEU A 146 -2.71 9.35 1.50
C LEU A 146 -1.30 9.92 1.33
N ARG A 147 -0.61 9.62 0.22
CA ARG A 147 0.74 10.12 -0.07
C ARG A 147 0.79 11.64 -0.30
N CYS A 148 -0.36 12.28 -0.56
CA CYS A 148 -0.44 13.73 -0.68
C CYS A 148 -0.29 14.46 0.66
N ASN A 149 -0.55 13.78 1.80
CA ASN A 149 -0.65 14.39 3.13
C ASN A 149 -1.62 15.59 3.17
N ASP A 150 -2.75 15.46 2.47
CA ASP A 150 -3.86 16.40 2.51
C ASP A 150 -4.76 16.09 3.72
N ASP A 151 -5.77 16.92 3.95
CA ASP A 151 -6.70 16.77 5.08
C ASP A 151 -7.75 15.66 4.85
N PHE A 152 -7.77 15.09 3.65
CA PHE A 152 -8.69 14.07 3.19
C PHE A 152 -7.99 13.07 2.27
N SER A 153 -8.63 11.92 2.07
CA SER A 153 -8.08 10.84 1.24
C SER A 153 -9.20 9.98 0.65
N MET A 154 -8.90 9.37 -0.51
CA MET A 154 -9.84 8.47 -1.19
C MET A 154 -10.20 7.19 -0.40
N GLU A 155 -9.41 6.78 0.60
CA GLU A 155 -9.52 5.47 1.28
C GLU A 155 -10.92 5.17 1.86
N ARG A 156 -11.60 6.17 2.44
CA ARG A 156 -12.97 5.96 2.96
C ARG A 156 -13.98 5.75 1.83
N LEU A 157 -13.80 6.47 0.73
CA LEU A 157 -14.64 6.34 -0.47
C LEU A 157 -14.33 5.04 -1.21
N GLU A 158 -13.07 4.61 -1.26
CA GLU A 158 -12.63 3.31 -1.78
C GLU A 158 -13.36 2.20 -1.03
N LEU A 159 -13.30 2.21 0.31
CA LEU A 159 -13.95 1.19 1.13
C LEU A 159 -15.44 1.05 0.83
N LEU A 160 -16.15 2.17 0.73
CA LEU A 160 -17.57 2.19 0.41
C LEU A 160 -17.82 1.76 -1.05
N GLY A 161 -17.00 2.25 -1.98
CA GLY A 161 -17.07 1.96 -3.40
C GLY A 161 -16.83 0.49 -3.75
N ASP A 162 -15.88 -0.16 -3.07
CA ASP A 162 -15.59 -1.59 -3.12
C ASP A 162 -16.85 -2.41 -2.79
N SER A 163 -17.50 -2.11 -1.66
CA SER A 163 -18.74 -2.78 -1.26
C SER A 163 -19.91 -2.53 -2.22
N ILE A 164 -20.04 -1.31 -2.77
CA ILE A 164 -21.07 -1.00 -3.78
C ILE A 164 -20.82 -1.78 -5.07
N LEU A 165 -19.58 -1.77 -5.56
CA LEU A 165 -19.18 -2.51 -6.76
C LEU A 165 -19.46 -4.00 -6.59
N LYS A 166 -19.08 -4.58 -5.45
CA LYS A 166 -19.35 -5.98 -5.10
C LYS A 166 -20.86 -6.26 -5.11
N TYR A 167 -21.67 -5.42 -4.46
CA TYR A 167 -23.13 -5.56 -4.42
C TYR A 167 -23.77 -5.50 -5.81
N THR A 168 -23.48 -4.44 -6.57
CA THR A 168 -24.11 -4.16 -7.86
C THR A 168 -23.78 -5.25 -8.88
N VAL A 169 -22.53 -5.72 -8.92
CA VAL A 169 -22.11 -6.85 -9.76
C VAL A 169 -22.75 -8.17 -9.29
N SER A 170 -22.77 -8.44 -7.98
CA SER A 170 -23.39 -9.67 -7.45
C SER A 170 -24.88 -9.75 -7.78
N CYS A 171 -25.61 -8.64 -7.58
CA CYS A 171 -27.03 -8.54 -7.90
C CYS A 171 -27.29 -8.76 -9.39
N HIS A 172 -26.53 -8.11 -10.27
CA HIS A 172 -26.67 -8.31 -11.71
C HIS A 172 -26.39 -9.74 -12.15
N LEU A 173 -25.31 -10.36 -11.64
CA LEU A 173 -24.96 -11.75 -11.98
C LEU A 173 -26.00 -12.74 -11.47
N PHE A 174 -26.52 -12.53 -10.26
CA PHE A 174 -27.57 -13.36 -9.68
C PHE A 174 -28.85 -13.33 -10.55
N LEU A 175 -29.26 -12.14 -10.99
CA LEU A 175 -30.46 -11.92 -11.81
C LEU A 175 -30.29 -12.41 -13.25
N LYS A 176 -29.16 -12.10 -13.90
CA LYS A 176 -28.88 -12.44 -15.30
C LYS A 176 -28.66 -13.95 -15.52
N TYR A 177 -28.18 -14.66 -14.50
CA TYR A 177 -27.82 -16.07 -14.59
C TYR A 177 -28.52 -16.95 -13.55
N PRO A 178 -29.84 -17.19 -13.69
CA PRO A 178 -30.63 -17.95 -12.71
C PRO A 178 -30.20 -19.42 -12.55
N LYS A 179 -29.53 -20.00 -13.56
CA LYS A 179 -29.12 -21.41 -13.59
C LYS A 179 -27.66 -21.66 -13.17
N LYS A 180 -26.90 -20.62 -12.85
CA LYS A 180 -25.49 -20.74 -12.44
C LYS A 180 -25.42 -20.91 -10.92
N HIS A 181 -24.54 -21.80 -10.46
CA HIS A 181 -24.29 -22.01 -9.04
C HIS A 181 -23.34 -20.95 -8.46
N GLU A 182 -23.26 -20.87 -7.13
CA GLU A 182 -22.45 -19.89 -6.38
C GLU A 182 -21.02 -19.78 -6.93
N GLY A 183 -20.28 -20.89 -7.02
CA GLY A 183 -18.87 -20.86 -7.44
C GLY A 183 -18.65 -20.28 -8.86
N GLN A 184 -19.60 -20.47 -9.78
CA GLN A 184 -19.58 -19.82 -11.10
C GLN A 184 -19.84 -18.32 -10.99
N LEU A 185 -20.83 -17.91 -10.19
CA LEU A 185 -21.15 -16.50 -9.96
C LEU A 185 -19.99 -15.78 -9.27
N THR A 186 -19.37 -16.38 -8.26
CA THR A 186 -18.17 -15.86 -7.58
C THR A 186 -17.01 -15.72 -8.56
N ASN A 187 -16.78 -16.66 -9.46
CA ASN A 187 -15.76 -16.52 -10.49
C ASN A 187 -16.04 -15.35 -11.44
N TYR A 188 -17.27 -15.23 -11.96
CA TYR A 188 -17.64 -14.09 -12.82
C TYR A 188 -17.52 -12.75 -12.08
N ARG A 189 -17.94 -12.69 -10.82
CA ARG A 189 -17.77 -11.52 -9.96
C ARG A 189 -16.31 -11.13 -9.87
N MET A 190 -15.43 -12.08 -9.53
CA MET A 190 -13.98 -11.84 -9.41
C MET A 190 -13.35 -11.37 -10.72
N LEU A 191 -13.74 -11.93 -11.87
CA LEU A 191 -13.24 -11.49 -13.18
C LEU A 191 -13.62 -10.04 -13.47
N THR A 192 -14.81 -9.61 -13.06
CA THR A 192 -15.30 -8.24 -13.25
C THR A 192 -14.64 -7.26 -12.29
N ILE A 193 -14.53 -7.59 -11.00
CA ILE A 193 -14.09 -6.65 -9.95
C ILE A 193 -12.59 -6.73 -9.63
N CYS A 194 -11.82 -7.65 -10.23
CA CYS A 194 -10.39 -7.75 -9.90
C CYS A 194 -9.61 -6.46 -10.21
N ASN A 195 -8.63 -6.13 -9.36
CA ASN A 195 -7.85 -4.89 -9.47
C ASN A 195 -7.18 -4.72 -10.85
N SER A 196 -6.79 -5.81 -11.52
CA SER A 196 -6.21 -5.75 -12.88
C SER A 196 -7.24 -5.29 -13.91
N ASN A 197 -8.50 -5.74 -13.79
CA ASN A 197 -9.59 -5.29 -14.65
C ASN A 197 -9.95 -3.83 -14.35
N LEU A 198 -10.12 -3.46 -13.08
CA LEU A 198 -10.41 -2.08 -12.68
C LEU A 198 -9.31 -1.10 -13.11
N HIS A 199 -8.05 -1.49 -12.95
CA HIS A 199 -6.91 -0.74 -13.49
C HIS A 199 -7.02 -0.54 -15.00
N ARG A 200 -7.31 -1.60 -15.76
CA ARG A 200 -7.49 -1.53 -17.22
C ARG A 200 -8.62 -0.57 -17.61
N LEU A 201 -9.76 -0.62 -16.92
CA LEU A 201 -10.89 0.29 -17.16
C LEU A 201 -10.53 1.74 -16.84
N GLY A 202 -9.86 1.99 -15.70
CA GLY A 202 -9.39 3.32 -15.33
C GLY A 202 -8.38 3.90 -16.32
N MET A 203 -7.47 3.06 -16.86
CA MET A 203 -6.51 3.44 -17.89
C MET A 203 -7.19 3.78 -19.22
N ASN A 204 -8.22 3.03 -19.63
CA ASN A 204 -9.01 3.32 -20.82
C ASN A 204 -9.68 4.71 -20.75
N ARG A 205 -10.08 5.13 -19.55
CA ARG A 205 -10.66 6.45 -19.27
C ARG A 205 -9.63 7.52 -18.89
N LYS A 206 -8.33 7.22 -19.02
CA LYS A 206 -7.21 8.12 -18.72
C LYS A 206 -7.24 8.69 -17.28
N LEU A 207 -7.79 7.95 -16.31
CA LEU A 207 -7.95 8.40 -14.92
C LEU A 207 -6.62 8.78 -14.24
N GLN A 208 -5.52 8.15 -14.66
CA GLN A 208 -4.18 8.45 -14.15
C GLN A 208 -3.77 9.92 -14.30
N GLY A 209 -4.35 10.65 -15.27
CA GLY A 209 -4.11 12.09 -15.45
C GLY A 209 -4.73 12.95 -14.36
N TYR A 210 -5.80 12.48 -13.72
CA TYR A 210 -6.56 13.21 -12.71
C TYR A 210 -6.02 12.96 -11.30
N ILE A 211 -5.55 11.74 -11.01
CA ILE A 211 -5.12 11.30 -9.67
C ILE A 211 -3.95 12.16 -9.13
N ARG A 212 -4.02 12.49 -7.83
CA ARG A 212 -2.96 13.15 -7.06
C ARG A 212 -2.31 12.10 -6.15
N ASP A 213 -1.05 11.76 -6.46
CA ASP A 213 -0.34 10.65 -5.80
C ASP A 213 0.99 11.04 -5.12
N GLY A 214 1.12 12.29 -4.69
CA GLY A 214 2.35 12.75 -4.04
C GLY A 214 2.19 14.08 -3.34
N ALA A 215 2.95 14.24 -2.25
CA ALA A 215 2.96 15.47 -1.46
C ALA A 215 3.39 16.67 -2.30
N PHE A 216 2.63 17.75 -2.18
CA PHE A 216 2.95 19.02 -2.83
C PHE A 216 4.20 19.64 -2.20
N ASP A 217 5.20 19.95 -3.03
CA ASP A 217 6.41 20.69 -2.63
C ASP A 217 6.35 22.12 -3.23
N PRO A 218 5.98 23.13 -2.42
CA PRO A 218 5.93 24.52 -2.88
C PRO A 218 7.27 25.07 -3.35
N CYS A 219 8.40 24.51 -2.88
CA CYS A 219 9.73 24.96 -3.32
C CYS A 219 10.04 24.54 -4.76
N ARG A 220 9.27 23.61 -5.32
CA ARG A 220 9.36 23.17 -6.71
C ARG A 220 8.27 23.78 -7.59
N TRP A 221 7.31 24.50 -7.00
CA TRP A 221 6.27 25.15 -7.78
C TRP A 221 6.87 26.27 -8.62
N VAL A 222 6.46 26.32 -9.89
CA VAL A 222 6.93 27.30 -10.86
C VAL A 222 5.71 27.88 -11.53
N ALA A 223 5.67 29.21 -11.68
CA ALA A 223 4.58 29.84 -12.42
C ALA A 223 4.60 29.38 -13.88
N PRO A 224 3.45 29.27 -14.56
CA PRO A 224 3.39 28.93 -15.98
C PRO A 224 4.33 29.81 -16.81
N GLY A 225 5.17 29.18 -17.65
CA GLY A 225 6.15 29.87 -18.50
C GLY A 225 7.48 30.20 -17.85
N GLN A 226 7.72 29.82 -16.58
CA GLN A 226 9.00 30.03 -15.89
C GLN A 226 9.83 28.74 -15.79
N ILE A 227 11.15 28.88 -15.68
CA ILE A 227 12.09 27.75 -15.55
C ILE A 227 12.25 27.39 -14.07
N SER A 228 12.22 26.09 -13.74
CA SER A 228 12.48 25.62 -12.37
C SER A 228 13.89 25.95 -11.92
N LEU A 229 14.02 26.58 -10.75
CA LEU A 229 15.30 26.83 -10.09
C LEU A 229 15.97 25.55 -9.57
N ARG A 230 15.22 24.44 -9.48
CA ARG A 230 15.70 23.13 -9.00
C ARG A 230 15.23 22.04 -9.96
N PRO A 231 15.89 21.91 -11.13
CA PRO A 231 15.47 20.94 -12.11
C PRO A 231 15.75 19.50 -11.65
N VAL A 232 14.78 18.62 -11.85
CA VAL A 232 14.87 17.16 -11.77
C VAL A 232 14.80 16.60 -13.20
N PRO A 233 15.96 16.39 -13.86
CA PRO A 233 16.00 15.90 -15.23
C PRO A 233 15.36 14.50 -15.35
N CYS A 234 14.54 14.27 -16.39
CA CYS A 234 13.97 12.96 -16.62
C CYS A 234 14.94 12.04 -17.36
N ASN A 235 15.37 10.97 -16.69
CA ASN A 235 16.13 9.88 -17.30
C ASN A 235 15.22 8.69 -17.69
N CYS A 236 13.92 8.93 -17.74
CA CYS A 236 12.88 7.92 -17.96
C CYS A 236 12.77 7.41 -19.41
N GLY A 237 13.40 8.07 -20.38
CA GLY A 237 13.31 7.70 -21.80
C GLY A 237 11.94 7.98 -22.45
N VAL A 238 11.05 8.72 -21.78
CA VAL A 238 9.75 9.13 -22.31
C VAL A 238 9.86 10.52 -22.92
N GLU A 239 9.57 10.63 -24.22
CA GLU A 239 9.58 11.92 -24.94
C GLU A 239 8.21 12.62 -24.94
N THR A 240 7.12 11.88 -24.73
CA THR A 240 5.76 12.40 -24.73
C THR A 240 5.35 12.97 -23.38
N LEU A 241 4.50 14.00 -23.39
CA LEU A 241 3.79 14.48 -22.19
C LEU A 241 2.61 13.56 -21.82
N GLU A 242 2.10 12.79 -22.80
CA GLU A 242 1.06 11.79 -22.59
C GLU A 242 1.62 10.56 -21.88
N VAL A 243 0.79 9.94 -21.03
CA VAL A 243 1.13 8.72 -20.29
C VAL A 243 1.36 7.58 -21.29
N PRO A 244 2.58 7.03 -21.37
CA PRO A 244 2.86 5.92 -22.27
C PRO A 244 2.10 4.67 -21.81
N LEU A 245 1.28 4.11 -22.68
CA LEU A 245 0.54 2.85 -22.41
C LEU A 245 1.38 1.61 -22.72
N ASP A 246 2.59 1.80 -23.25
CA ASP A 246 3.45 0.74 -23.74
C ASP A 246 4.06 -0.07 -22.58
N SER A 247 4.00 -1.39 -22.69
CA SER A 247 4.46 -2.35 -21.66
C SER A 247 5.90 -2.13 -21.20
N LYS A 248 6.75 -1.54 -22.06
CA LYS A 248 8.15 -1.18 -21.74
C LYS A 248 8.29 -0.15 -20.61
N PHE A 249 7.23 0.61 -20.33
CA PHE A 249 7.17 1.58 -19.23
C PHE A 249 6.44 1.00 -18.01
N GLN A 250 6.02 -0.26 -18.03
CA GLN A 250 5.56 -0.95 -16.84
C GLN A 250 6.77 -1.58 -16.15
N THR A 251 6.89 -1.41 -14.84
CA THR A 251 8.02 -1.96 -14.07
C THR A 251 7.54 -2.46 -12.72
N GLU A 252 7.97 -3.67 -12.38
CA GLU A 252 7.76 -4.27 -11.07
C GLU A 252 8.98 -4.06 -10.15
N ASP A 253 9.99 -3.29 -10.58
CA ASP A 253 11.20 -3.05 -9.77
C ASP A 253 10.86 -2.21 -8.53
N PRO A 254 10.98 -2.77 -7.31
CA PRO A 254 10.68 -2.07 -6.07
C PRO A 254 11.63 -0.89 -5.78
N LYS A 255 12.68 -0.70 -6.58
CA LYS A 255 13.59 0.45 -6.49
C LYS A 255 13.05 1.72 -7.15
N VAL A 256 11.97 1.63 -7.94
CA VAL A 256 11.36 2.80 -8.57
C VAL A 256 10.60 3.61 -7.53
N VAL A 257 11.02 4.86 -7.35
CA VAL A 257 10.40 5.76 -6.36
C VAL A 257 9.10 6.32 -6.94
N VAL A 258 7.98 5.76 -6.48
CA VAL A 258 6.61 6.23 -6.76
C VAL A 258 6.40 7.64 -6.19
N GLY A 259 5.64 8.49 -6.88
CA GLY A 259 5.23 9.81 -6.37
C GLY A 259 6.21 10.98 -6.56
N LYS A 260 7.42 10.76 -7.11
CA LYS A 260 8.31 11.87 -7.52
C LYS A 260 8.11 12.21 -9.00
N SER A 261 7.55 13.38 -9.28
CA SER A 261 7.46 13.92 -10.65
C SER A 261 8.81 14.48 -11.12
N CYS A 262 9.17 14.18 -12.37
CA CYS A 262 10.25 14.88 -13.08
C CYS A 262 9.78 16.25 -13.57
N ASP A 263 10.69 17.09 -14.07
CA ASP A 263 10.30 18.42 -14.61
C ASP A 263 9.46 18.34 -15.89
N LYS A 264 9.49 17.21 -16.60
CA LYS A 264 8.60 16.94 -17.75
C LYS A 264 7.19 16.49 -17.32
N GLY A 265 6.92 16.41 -16.01
CA GLY A 265 5.60 16.04 -15.48
C GLY A 265 5.31 14.52 -15.45
N HIS A 266 6.26 13.66 -15.81
CA HIS A 266 6.06 12.20 -15.71
C HIS A 266 5.85 11.77 -14.26
N ARG A 267 4.80 10.98 -14.04
CA ARG A 267 4.40 10.46 -12.74
C ARG A 267 4.33 8.94 -12.81
N TRP A 268 5.09 8.30 -11.94
CA TRP A 268 5.00 6.85 -11.73
C TRP A 268 3.98 6.59 -10.63
N MET A 269 3.02 5.73 -10.94
CA MET A 269 1.94 5.36 -10.04
C MET A 269 1.80 3.85 -9.98
N CYS A 270 1.35 3.34 -8.84
CA CYS A 270 1.04 1.93 -8.68
C CYS A 270 -0.27 1.60 -9.41
N SER A 271 -0.34 0.45 -10.08
CA SER A 271 -1.58 -0.02 -10.72
C SER A 271 -2.73 -0.15 -9.72
N LYS A 272 -2.43 -0.58 -8.49
CA LYS A 272 -3.39 -0.63 -7.39
C LYS A 272 -3.99 0.74 -7.08
N THR A 273 -3.21 1.81 -7.10
CA THR A 273 -3.74 3.18 -6.87
C THR A 273 -4.79 3.60 -7.90
N ILE A 274 -4.70 3.10 -9.13
CA ILE A 274 -5.71 3.39 -10.16
C ILE A 274 -6.98 2.54 -9.91
N SER A 275 -6.84 1.26 -9.52
CA SER A 275 -8.01 0.45 -9.16
C SER A 275 -8.75 1.02 -7.95
N ASP A 276 -8.01 1.42 -6.91
CA ASP A 276 -8.57 1.96 -5.66
C ASP A 276 -9.27 3.31 -5.94
N CYS A 277 -8.72 4.11 -6.86
CA CYS A 277 -9.36 5.35 -7.32
C CYS A 277 -10.66 5.10 -8.10
N VAL A 278 -10.74 4.02 -8.89
CA VAL A 278 -11.97 3.64 -9.59
C VAL A 278 -13.07 3.30 -8.56
N GLU A 279 -12.74 2.52 -7.53
CA GLU A 279 -13.65 2.20 -6.43
C GLU A 279 -14.05 3.48 -5.69
N ALA A 280 -13.09 4.33 -5.33
CA ALA A 280 -13.37 5.60 -4.65
C ALA A 280 -14.27 6.54 -5.45
N LEU A 281 -14.15 6.57 -6.78
CA LEU A 281 -15.01 7.37 -7.65
C LEU A 281 -16.45 6.82 -7.64
N ILE A 282 -16.64 5.50 -7.68
CA ILE A 282 -17.95 4.86 -7.53
C ILE A 282 -18.55 5.22 -6.17
N GLY A 283 -17.75 5.14 -5.10
CA GLY A 283 -18.14 5.54 -3.75
C GLY A 283 -18.56 7.01 -3.65
N ALA A 284 -17.80 7.92 -4.25
CA ALA A 284 -18.11 9.35 -4.30
C ALA A 284 -19.47 9.64 -4.95
N TYR A 285 -19.77 8.98 -6.07
CA TYR A 285 -21.05 9.16 -6.75
C TYR A 285 -22.21 8.54 -5.97
N TYR A 286 -21.99 7.42 -5.28
CA TYR A 286 -22.99 6.87 -4.39
C TYR A 286 -23.31 7.79 -3.21
N VAL A 287 -22.31 8.40 -2.58
CA VAL A 287 -22.51 9.39 -1.51
C VAL A 287 -23.29 10.60 -2.03
N ALA A 288 -23.04 11.04 -3.26
CA ALA A 288 -23.69 12.22 -3.83
C ALA A 288 -25.12 11.97 -4.35
N GLY A 289 -25.41 10.80 -4.91
CA GLY A 289 -26.66 10.55 -5.64
C GLY A 289 -27.20 9.12 -5.53
N GLY A 290 -26.71 8.33 -4.58
CA GLY A 290 -27.14 6.96 -4.33
C GLY A 290 -26.79 5.97 -5.44
N LEU A 291 -27.51 4.85 -5.46
CA LEU A 291 -27.26 3.76 -6.41
C LEU A 291 -27.38 4.17 -7.90
N PRO A 292 -28.33 5.03 -8.32
CA PRO A 292 -28.40 5.47 -9.72
C PRO A 292 -27.15 6.23 -10.19
N ALA A 293 -26.54 7.04 -9.32
CA ALA A 293 -25.32 7.78 -9.63
C ALA A 293 -24.11 6.83 -9.73
N ALA A 294 -24.01 5.85 -8.83
CA ALA A 294 -22.98 4.82 -8.88
C ALA A 294 -23.06 4.00 -10.18
N LEU A 295 -24.27 3.54 -10.54
CA LEU A 295 -24.53 2.79 -11.79
C LEU A 295 -24.13 3.60 -13.03
N HIS A 296 -24.39 4.91 -13.05
CA HIS A 296 -23.99 5.77 -14.16
C HIS A 296 -22.47 5.82 -14.33
N VAL A 297 -21.71 5.95 -13.24
CA VAL A 297 -20.24 5.92 -13.28
C VAL A 297 -19.73 4.55 -13.71
N MET A 298 -20.32 3.48 -13.20
CA MET A 298 -19.97 2.10 -13.59
C MET A 298 -20.17 1.90 -15.09
N LYS A 299 -21.28 2.39 -15.65
CA LYS A 299 -21.54 2.37 -17.09
C LYS A 299 -20.53 3.24 -17.86
N TRP A 300 -20.19 4.42 -17.34
CA TRP A 300 -19.14 5.26 -17.92
C TRP A 300 -17.76 4.59 -17.89
N LEU A 301 -17.47 3.74 -16.90
CA LEU A 301 -16.24 2.92 -16.82
C LEU A 301 -16.27 1.66 -17.70
N ASP A 302 -17.33 1.44 -18.50
CA ASP A 302 -17.58 0.22 -19.28
C ASP A 302 -17.75 -1.05 -18.43
N ILE A 303 -18.28 -0.90 -17.20
CA ILE A 303 -18.75 -2.03 -16.39
C ILE A 303 -20.22 -2.25 -16.72
N ASP A 304 -20.51 -3.29 -17.50
CA ASP A 304 -21.86 -3.66 -17.94
C ASP A 304 -22.67 -4.24 -16.78
N VAL A 305 -23.38 -3.38 -16.06
CA VAL A 305 -24.24 -3.76 -14.93
C VAL A 305 -25.60 -3.10 -15.05
N GLU A 306 -26.63 -3.94 -15.14
CA GLU A 306 -28.02 -3.51 -15.27
C GLU A 306 -28.88 -4.21 -14.21
N LEU A 307 -29.65 -3.42 -13.46
CA LEU A 307 -30.58 -3.90 -12.43
C LEU A 307 -32.01 -3.71 -12.95
N GLU A 308 -32.44 -4.60 -13.84
CA GLU A 308 -33.77 -4.51 -14.44
C GLU A 308 -34.87 -5.05 -13.49
N PRO A 309 -35.96 -4.31 -13.27
CA PRO A 309 -37.08 -4.77 -12.45
C PRO A 309 -37.76 -6.05 -12.97
N SER A 310 -37.70 -6.32 -14.28
CA SER A 310 -38.21 -7.54 -14.91
C SER A 310 -37.51 -8.79 -14.38
N LEU A 311 -36.18 -8.77 -14.32
CA LEU A 311 -35.39 -9.91 -13.84
C LEU A 311 -35.65 -10.22 -12.36
N VAL A 312 -35.96 -9.20 -11.56
CA VAL A 312 -36.36 -9.37 -10.16
C VAL A 312 -37.71 -10.08 -10.08
N ALA A 313 -38.66 -9.71 -10.93
CA ALA A 313 -39.97 -10.38 -11.00
C ALA A 313 -39.83 -11.84 -11.45
N ASP A 314 -38.92 -12.15 -12.36
CA ASP A 314 -38.62 -13.52 -12.79
C ASP A 314 -38.02 -14.36 -11.65
N ALA A 315 -37.14 -13.77 -10.84
CA ALA A 315 -36.57 -14.42 -9.66
C ALA A 315 -37.66 -14.73 -8.60
N ILE A 316 -38.54 -13.76 -8.32
CA ILE A 316 -39.69 -13.94 -7.41
C ILE A 316 -40.64 -15.03 -7.94
N THR A 317 -40.91 -15.03 -9.24
CA THR A 317 -41.78 -16.03 -9.88
C THR A 317 -41.19 -17.43 -9.75
N THR A 318 -39.88 -17.57 -9.97
CA THR A 318 -39.17 -18.84 -9.82
C THR A 318 -39.27 -19.36 -8.38
N ALA A 319 -38.98 -18.51 -7.40
CA ALA A 319 -39.06 -18.88 -5.98
C ALA A 319 -40.50 -19.23 -5.55
N SER A 320 -41.51 -18.61 -6.17
CA SER A 320 -42.92 -18.92 -5.91
C SER A 320 -43.31 -20.35 -6.34
N LEU A 321 -42.53 -20.98 -7.24
CA LEU A 321 -42.76 -22.36 -7.68
C LEU A 321 -42.18 -23.41 -6.73
N HIS A 322 -41.40 -23.02 -5.72
CA HIS A 322 -40.78 -23.94 -4.74
C HIS A 322 -41.78 -24.62 -3.78
N LEU A 323 -43.09 -24.53 -4.04
CA LEU A 323 -44.16 -25.06 -3.20
C LEU A 323 -44.33 -26.58 -3.36
N TYR A 324 -43.71 -27.34 -2.44
CA TYR A 324 -44.29 -28.57 -1.92
C TYR A 324 -44.24 -28.49 -0.39
N THR A 325 -45.38 -28.15 0.23
CA THR A 325 -45.48 -27.74 1.65
C THR A 325 -45.77 -28.93 2.57
N PRO A 326 -44.89 -29.21 3.55
CA PRO A 326 -45.33 -29.78 4.83
C PRO A 326 -44.98 -28.92 6.06
N LYS A 327 -44.47 -27.68 5.90
CA LYS A 327 -43.86 -26.90 7.01
C LYS A 327 -44.30 -25.43 7.12
N ALA A 328 -45.58 -25.13 6.82
CA ALA A 328 -46.11 -23.76 6.95
C ALA A 328 -45.94 -23.16 8.36
N ASN A 329 -45.99 -24.00 9.41
CA ASN A 329 -45.79 -23.56 10.79
C ASN A 329 -44.34 -23.13 11.06
N GLU A 330 -43.33 -23.78 10.46
CA GLU A 330 -41.92 -23.40 10.66
C GLU A 330 -41.62 -22.05 10.00
N ILE A 331 -42.18 -21.81 8.82
CA ILE A 331 -42.08 -20.52 8.11
C ILE A 331 -42.69 -19.39 8.96
N ALA A 332 -43.89 -19.57 9.50
CA ALA A 332 -44.54 -18.55 10.34
C ALA A 332 -43.73 -18.24 11.62
N VAL A 333 -43.09 -19.24 12.23
CA VAL A 333 -42.21 -19.04 13.37
C VAL A 333 -40.98 -18.20 12.99
N LEU A 334 -40.36 -18.51 11.84
CA LEU A 334 -39.22 -17.73 11.34
C LEU A 334 -39.59 -16.28 11.01
N GLU A 335 -40.72 -16.06 10.35
CA GLU A 335 -41.22 -14.70 10.04
C GLU A 335 -41.46 -13.88 11.31
N SER A 336 -42.01 -14.52 12.35
CA SER A 336 -42.17 -13.89 13.66
C SER A 336 -40.83 -13.55 14.32
N LYS A 337 -39.78 -14.36 14.14
CA LYS A 337 -38.44 -14.09 14.68
C LYS A 337 -37.71 -12.99 13.93
N LEU A 338 -37.88 -12.94 12.61
CA LEU A 338 -37.32 -11.90 11.74
C LEU A 338 -38.11 -10.59 11.83
N HIS A 339 -39.32 -10.60 12.40
CA HIS A 339 -40.25 -9.47 12.38
C HIS A 339 -40.53 -8.97 10.96
N TYR A 340 -40.62 -9.92 10.00
CA TYR A 340 -40.85 -9.66 8.59
C TYR A 340 -41.69 -10.79 7.98
N GLU A 341 -42.74 -10.42 7.24
CA GLU A 341 -43.59 -11.37 6.53
C GLU A 341 -43.23 -11.36 5.04
N PHE A 342 -42.75 -12.49 4.53
CA PHE A 342 -42.38 -12.63 3.12
C PHE A 342 -43.62 -12.64 2.24
N SER A 343 -43.54 -11.91 1.12
CA SER A 343 -44.53 -12.01 0.05
C SER A 343 -44.41 -13.37 -0.65
N THR A 344 -43.18 -13.83 -0.88
CA THR A 344 -42.88 -15.13 -1.50
C THR A 344 -42.18 -16.05 -0.49
N LYS A 345 -42.96 -16.91 0.18
CA LYS A 345 -42.44 -17.85 1.20
C LYS A 345 -41.37 -18.80 0.68
N GLY A 346 -41.36 -19.09 -0.63
CA GLY A 346 -40.36 -19.94 -1.27
C GLY A 346 -38.93 -19.37 -1.22
N LEU A 347 -38.78 -18.04 -1.10
CA LEU A 347 -37.47 -17.41 -0.90
C LEU A 347 -36.89 -17.72 0.48
N LEU A 348 -37.72 -17.64 1.53
CA LEU A 348 -37.32 -18.00 2.88
C LEU A 348 -37.04 -19.50 2.98
N LEU A 349 -37.83 -20.34 2.31
CA LEU A 349 -37.57 -21.78 2.26
C LEU A 349 -36.20 -22.06 1.62
N GLU A 350 -35.93 -21.50 0.44
CA GLU A 350 -34.63 -21.64 -0.23
C GLU A 350 -33.46 -21.18 0.65
N ALA A 351 -33.61 -20.03 1.33
CA ALA A 351 -32.59 -19.48 2.24
C ALA A 351 -32.26 -20.42 3.42
N MET A 352 -33.20 -21.27 3.84
CA MET A 352 -33.04 -22.18 4.97
C MET A 352 -32.62 -23.60 4.56
N THR A 353 -32.52 -23.91 3.26
CA THR A 353 -32.21 -25.26 2.76
C THR A 353 -30.73 -25.40 2.40
N HIS A 354 -30.01 -26.25 3.16
CA HIS A 354 -28.62 -26.60 2.89
C HIS A 354 -28.49 -27.59 1.72
N ALA A 355 -27.41 -27.51 0.94
CA ALA A 355 -27.18 -28.35 -0.25
C ALA A 355 -27.19 -29.88 0.00
N SER A 356 -27.04 -30.31 1.26
CA SER A 356 -27.18 -31.71 1.66
C SER A 356 -28.62 -32.22 1.67
N ASP A 357 -29.60 -31.33 1.75
CA ASP A 357 -31.03 -31.67 1.83
C ASP A 357 -31.62 -31.98 0.45
N GLN A 358 -31.06 -33.00 -0.22
CA GLN A 358 -31.47 -33.39 -1.57
C GLN A 358 -32.73 -34.27 -1.58
N GLU A 359 -33.13 -34.81 -0.42
CA GLU A 359 -34.31 -35.69 -0.29
C GLU A 359 -35.64 -34.93 -0.47
N SER A 360 -35.63 -33.60 -0.30
CA SER A 360 -36.80 -32.72 -0.48
C SER A 360 -37.20 -32.49 -1.95
N GLY A 361 -36.43 -32.99 -2.93
CA GLY A 361 -36.80 -32.98 -4.36
C GLY A 361 -36.84 -31.60 -5.04
N GLY A 362 -36.50 -30.52 -4.32
CA GLY A 362 -36.66 -29.13 -4.78
C GLY A 362 -35.59 -28.61 -5.74
N GLY A 363 -34.38 -29.19 -5.73
CA GLY A 363 -33.27 -28.74 -6.59
C GLY A 363 -32.76 -27.31 -6.30
N TYR A 364 -33.23 -26.69 -5.22
CA TYR A 364 -32.82 -25.37 -4.73
C TYR A 364 -32.06 -25.49 -3.41
N CYS A 365 -31.16 -24.54 -3.14
CA CYS A 365 -30.41 -24.45 -1.89
C CYS A 365 -29.98 -23.00 -1.67
N TYR A 366 -29.58 -22.67 -0.45
CA TYR A 366 -29.31 -21.30 -0.05
C TYR A 366 -28.09 -20.66 -0.75
N GLU A 367 -27.18 -21.45 -1.35
CA GLU A 367 -25.85 -20.99 -1.84
C GLU A 367 -25.94 -19.78 -2.80
N ARG A 368 -26.97 -19.74 -3.66
CA ARG A 368 -27.15 -18.60 -4.58
C ARG A 368 -27.63 -17.34 -3.84
N LEU A 369 -28.48 -17.50 -2.84
CA LEU A 369 -28.95 -16.40 -2.00
C LEU A 369 -27.85 -15.93 -1.04
N GLU A 370 -27.02 -16.84 -0.52
CA GLU A 370 -25.80 -16.52 0.25
C GLU A 370 -24.87 -15.63 -0.58
N PHE A 371 -24.57 -16.01 -1.82
CA PHE A 371 -23.75 -15.20 -2.73
C PHE A 371 -24.23 -13.75 -2.85
N LEU A 372 -25.56 -13.57 -2.97
CA LEU A 372 -26.18 -12.24 -3.04
C LEU A 372 -26.10 -11.54 -1.67
N GLY A 373 -26.49 -12.25 -0.62
CA GLY A 373 -26.56 -11.78 0.76
C GLY A 373 -25.23 -11.32 1.34
N ASP A 374 -24.13 -12.02 1.06
CA ASP A 374 -22.75 -11.64 1.39
C ASP A 374 -22.45 -10.21 0.90
N SER A 375 -22.82 -9.92 -0.35
CA SER A 375 -22.62 -8.59 -0.91
C SER A 375 -23.56 -7.51 -0.34
N VAL A 376 -24.74 -7.90 0.11
CA VAL A 376 -25.73 -7.00 0.73
C VAL A 376 -25.31 -6.61 2.13
N LEU A 377 -24.98 -7.59 2.98
CA LEU A 377 -24.55 -7.34 4.34
C LEU A 377 -23.23 -6.56 4.37
N ASP A 378 -22.28 -6.88 3.47
CA ASP A 378 -21.05 -6.12 3.31
C ASP A 378 -21.33 -4.64 2.98
N LEU A 379 -22.22 -4.36 2.03
CA LEU A 379 -22.62 -2.99 1.69
C LEU A 379 -23.32 -2.28 2.84
N LEU A 380 -24.31 -2.92 3.47
CA LEU A 380 -25.13 -2.29 4.51
C LEU A 380 -24.32 -1.97 5.77
N ILE A 381 -23.47 -2.92 6.21
CA ILE A 381 -22.59 -2.72 7.37
C ILE A 381 -21.54 -1.65 7.03
N THR A 382 -20.92 -1.70 5.84
CA THR A 382 -19.96 -0.67 5.42
C THR A 382 -20.60 0.70 5.32
N ARG A 383 -21.84 0.80 4.79
CA ARG A 383 -22.62 2.04 4.76
C ARG A 383 -22.88 2.56 6.17
N HIS A 384 -23.30 1.70 7.10
CA HIS A 384 -23.53 2.09 8.49
C HIS A 384 -22.24 2.59 9.16
N LEU A 385 -21.14 1.85 9.02
CA LEU A 385 -19.84 2.22 9.60
C LEU A 385 -19.31 3.54 9.01
N TYR A 386 -19.43 3.73 7.70
CA TYR A 386 -19.00 4.95 7.01
C TYR A 386 -19.71 6.21 7.53
N HIS A 387 -21.02 6.12 7.79
CA HIS A 387 -21.81 7.26 8.29
C HIS A 387 -21.67 7.45 9.81
N SER A 388 -21.56 6.36 10.57
CA SER A 388 -21.50 6.42 12.03
C SER A 388 -20.14 6.87 12.55
N HIS A 389 -19.06 6.66 11.78
CA HIS A 389 -17.70 6.97 12.19
C HIS A 389 -17.02 7.87 11.14
N THR A 390 -17.12 9.18 11.32
CA THR A 390 -16.56 10.18 10.38
C THR A 390 -15.17 10.67 10.76
N ASP A 391 -14.72 10.38 11.99
CA ASP A 391 -13.52 10.90 12.64
C ASP A 391 -12.46 9.82 12.93
N ILE A 392 -12.69 8.58 12.49
CA ILE A 392 -11.75 7.47 12.65
C ILE A 392 -10.83 7.33 11.43
N ASP A 393 -9.69 6.69 11.65
CA ASP A 393 -8.74 6.41 10.57
C ASP A 393 -9.35 5.43 9.53
N PRO A 394 -9.11 5.61 8.22
CA PRO A 394 -9.64 4.69 7.21
C PRO A 394 -9.18 3.24 7.42
N GLY A 395 -7.99 3.03 7.98
CA GLY A 395 -7.49 1.71 8.36
C GLY A 395 -8.33 1.09 9.48
N GLU A 396 -8.66 1.86 10.53
CA GLU A 396 -9.54 1.41 11.60
C GLU A 396 -10.95 1.07 11.09
N LEU A 397 -11.47 1.85 10.14
CA LEU A 397 -12.77 1.56 9.49
C LEU A 397 -12.74 0.23 8.71
N THR A 398 -11.62 -0.07 8.04
CA THR A 398 -11.40 -1.34 7.35
C THR A 398 -11.33 -2.52 8.32
N ASP A 399 -10.71 -2.32 9.49
CA ASP A 399 -10.66 -3.32 10.55
C ASP A 399 -12.04 -3.54 11.19
N LEU A 400 -12.82 -2.47 11.43
CA LEU A 400 -14.22 -2.55 11.87
C LEU A 400 -15.09 -3.33 10.89
N ARG A 401 -14.95 -3.06 9.58
CA ARG A 401 -15.65 -3.81 8.54
C ARG A 401 -15.30 -5.28 8.62
N SER A 402 -14.02 -5.62 8.71
CA SER A 402 -13.54 -7.02 8.78
C SER A 402 -13.99 -7.75 10.06
N ALA A 403 -14.11 -7.04 11.18
CA ALA A 403 -14.59 -7.59 12.44
C ALA A 403 -16.12 -7.72 12.50
N SER A 404 -16.85 -6.89 11.76
CA SER A 404 -18.32 -6.91 11.73
C SER A 404 -18.86 -7.88 10.68
N VAL A 405 -18.25 -7.88 9.49
CA VAL A 405 -18.60 -8.73 8.34
C VAL A 405 -17.70 -9.96 8.34
N ASN A 406 -18.03 -10.95 9.16
CA ASN A 406 -17.38 -12.24 9.08
C ASN A 406 -18.35 -13.37 9.42
N ASN A 407 -18.06 -14.55 8.88
CA ASN A 407 -18.94 -15.70 9.03
C ASN A 407 -19.12 -16.13 10.50
N GLU A 408 -18.14 -15.88 11.36
CA GLU A 408 -18.23 -16.17 12.81
C GLU A 408 -19.25 -15.25 13.50
N SER A 409 -19.24 -13.94 13.20
CA SER A 409 -20.20 -12.99 13.77
C SER A 409 -21.62 -13.34 13.34
N PHE A 410 -21.81 -13.74 12.08
CA PHE A 410 -23.10 -14.19 11.57
C PHE A 410 -23.54 -15.54 12.18
N ALA A 411 -22.63 -16.49 12.39
CA ALA A 411 -22.95 -17.73 13.10
C ALA A 411 -23.41 -17.46 14.55
N GLN A 412 -22.78 -16.51 15.26
CA GLN A 412 -23.21 -16.08 16.59
C GLN A 412 -24.59 -15.41 16.56
N VAL A 413 -24.88 -14.60 15.54
CA VAL A 413 -26.21 -13.99 15.32
C VAL A 413 -27.26 -15.08 15.10
N ALA A 414 -26.96 -16.10 14.28
CA ALA A 414 -27.86 -17.22 14.06
C ALA A 414 -28.22 -17.93 15.37
N VAL A 415 -27.22 -18.19 16.24
CA VAL A 415 -27.44 -18.82 17.55
C VAL A 415 -28.20 -17.91 18.51
N ARG A 416 -27.85 -16.61 18.57
CA ARG A 416 -28.47 -15.63 19.49
C ARG A 416 -29.98 -15.48 19.26
N HIS A 417 -30.42 -15.59 18.01
CA HIS A 417 -31.84 -15.48 17.62
C HIS A 417 -32.51 -16.83 17.39
N ASP A 418 -31.85 -17.93 17.79
CA ASP A 418 -32.36 -19.28 17.68
C ASP A 418 -32.77 -19.68 16.25
N LEU A 419 -32.01 -19.24 15.24
CA LEU A 419 -32.25 -19.52 13.82
C LEU A 419 -31.68 -20.89 13.40
N GLN A 420 -30.63 -21.36 14.07
CA GLN A 420 -29.91 -22.61 13.77
C GLN A 420 -30.82 -23.85 13.74
N GLN A 421 -31.89 -23.87 14.54
CA GLN A 421 -32.82 -25.01 14.62
C GLN A 421 -33.70 -25.15 13.37
N HIS A 422 -33.77 -24.10 12.55
CA HIS A 422 -34.61 -24.05 11.36
C HIS A 422 -33.83 -24.36 10.08
N LEU A 423 -32.50 -24.52 10.17
CA LEU A 423 -31.67 -24.93 9.04
C LEU A 423 -32.03 -26.35 8.61
N GLN A 424 -32.45 -26.51 7.36
CA GLN A 424 -32.82 -27.81 6.79
C GLN A 424 -31.58 -28.48 6.21
N HIS A 425 -31.15 -29.59 6.80
CA HIS A 425 -29.99 -30.35 6.35
C HIS A 425 -30.11 -31.84 6.70
N ALA A 426 -29.49 -32.70 5.88
CA ALA A 426 -29.41 -34.15 6.12
C ALA A 426 -28.06 -34.59 6.73
N SER A 427 -27.11 -33.66 6.91
CA SER A 427 -25.76 -33.98 7.40
C SER A 427 -25.71 -34.17 8.92
N MET A 428 -25.39 -35.39 9.37
CA MET A 428 -25.16 -35.71 10.79
C MET A 428 -23.92 -35.03 11.35
N LEU A 429 -22.88 -34.84 10.53
CA LEU A 429 -21.68 -34.12 10.91
C LEU A 429 -22.02 -32.66 11.23
N LEU A 430 -22.78 -32.00 10.35
CA LEU A 430 -23.19 -30.62 10.54
C LEU A 430 -24.04 -30.47 11.82
N LEU A 431 -24.95 -31.42 12.07
CA LEU A 431 -25.74 -31.44 13.31
C LEU A 431 -24.84 -31.49 14.56
N SER A 432 -23.84 -32.36 14.56
CA SER A 432 -22.91 -32.49 15.68
C SER A 432 -22.12 -31.21 15.93
N GLN A 433 -21.66 -30.56 14.85
CA GLN A 433 -20.91 -29.30 14.92
C GLN A 433 -21.78 -28.14 15.43
N ILE A 434 -23.02 -28.03 14.94
CA ILE A 434 -23.97 -27.01 15.42
C ILE A 434 -24.27 -27.23 16.90
N THR A 435 -24.50 -28.48 17.32
CA THR A 435 -24.82 -28.80 18.71
C THR A 435 -23.66 -28.48 19.65
N GLU A 436 -22.42 -28.84 19.28
CA GLU A 436 -21.22 -28.52 20.04
C GLU A 436 -21.00 -27.00 20.13
N TYR A 437 -21.18 -26.29 19.02
CA TYR A 437 -21.02 -24.84 18.96
C TYR A 437 -22.05 -24.10 19.84
N VAL A 438 -23.34 -24.45 19.74
CA VAL A 438 -24.40 -23.87 20.59
C VAL A 438 -24.12 -24.13 22.07
N LYS A 439 -23.63 -25.34 22.41
CA LYS A 439 -23.25 -25.67 23.79
C LYS A 439 -22.10 -24.80 24.27
N SER A 440 -21.07 -24.59 23.44
CA SER A 440 -19.91 -23.77 23.78
C SER A 440 -20.26 -22.29 24.03
N LEU A 441 -21.28 -21.77 23.36
CA LEU A 441 -21.78 -20.40 23.55
C LEU A 441 -22.73 -20.25 24.76
N SER A 442 -23.28 -21.36 25.25
CA SER A 442 -24.23 -21.38 26.38
C SER A 442 -23.54 -21.53 27.74
N GLU A 443 -22.28 -21.99 27.79
CA GLU A 443 -21.54 -22.13 29.06
C GLU A 443 -20.98 -20.78 29.53
N PRO A 444 -21.15 -20.40 30.81
CA PRO A 444 -20.66 -19.14 31.34
C PRO A 444 -19.12 -19.07 31.32
N ASP A 445 -18.63 -17.94 30.82
CA ASP A 445 -17.24 -17.59 30.54
C ASP A 445 -16.26 -17.96 31.68
N ASN A 446 -15.57 -19.09 31.54
CA ASN A 446 -14.48 -19.52 32.42
C ASN A 446 -13.15 -18.83 32.01
N GLY A 447 -13.13 -17.50 31.94
CA GLY A 447 -11.92 -16.66 31.90
C GLY A 447 -10.86 -17.00 30.86
N THR A 448 -11.18 -17.85 29.88
CA THR A 448 -10.29 -18.31 28.82
C THR A 448 -10.91 -17.75 27.58
N THR A 449 -10.35 -16.62 27.12
CA THR A 449 -10.70 -15.88 25.91
C THR A 449 -11.44 -16.78 24.91
N LEU A 450 -12.73 -16.54 24.69
CA LEU A 450 -13.65 -17.21 23.75
C LEU A 450 -13.22 -17.08 22.26
N GLN A 451 -11.93 -16.89 22.01
CA GLN A 451 -11.28 -16.94 20.70
C GLN A 451 -10.72 -18.34 20.45
N GLY A 452 -11.55 -19.28 19.99
CA GLY A 452 -11.02 -20.61 19.66
C GLY A 452 -11.91 -21.48 18.78
N THR A 453 -13.21 -21.53 19.05
CA THR A 453 -14.12 -22.44 18.34
C THR A 453 -14.75 -21.73 17.16
N LYS A 454 -14.24 -21.98 15.95
CA LYS A 454 -14.89 -21.51 14.72
C LYS A 454 -16.24 -22.20 14.57
N GLY A 455 -17.29 -21.41 14.42
CA GLY A 455 -18.64 -21.90 14.16
C GLY A 455 -18.76 -22.65 12.83
N PRO A 456 -19.80 -23.49 12.67
CA PRO A 456 -20.12 -24.11 11.39
C PRO A 456 -20.46 -23.04 10.36
N LYS A 457 -19.78 -23.05 9.22
CA LYS A 457 -19.95 -22.02 8.18
C LYS A 457 -21.39 -21.82 7.72
N ALA A 458 -22.13 -22.92 7.60
CA ALA A 458 -23.52 -22.94 7.16
C ALA A 458 -24.44 -22.04 8.01
N LEU A 459 -24.12 -21.76 9.28
CA LEU A 459 -24.90 -20.84 10.10
C LEU A 459 -24.73 -19.38 9.66
N GLY A 460 -23.50 -18.98 9.31
CA GLY A 460 -23.24 -17.66 8.75
C GLY A 460 -23.82 -17.53 7.35
N ASP A 461 -23.62 -18.56 6.52
CA ASP A 461 -24.12 -18.60 5.14
C ASP A 461 -25.67 -18.52 5.10
N MET A 462 -26.34 -19.11 6.09
CA MET A 462 -27.80 -19.02 6.27
C MET A 462 -28.27 -17.60 6.64
N VAL A 463 -27.52 -16.87 7.46
CA VAL A 463 -27.87 -15.47 7.79
C VAL A 463 -27.71 -14.58 6.55
N GLU A 464 -26.64 -14.80 5.77
CA GLU A 464 -26.42 -14.14 4.49
C GLU A 464 -27.54 -14.48 3.50
N SER A 465 -27.91 -15.75 3.36
CA SER A 465 -28.96 -16.17 2.44
C SER A 465 -30.32 -15.54 2.77
N ILE A 466 -30.68 -15.41 4.05
CA ILE A 466 -31.89 -14.71 4.49
C ILE A 466 -31.85 -13.24 4.05
N ALA A 467 -30.70 -12.57 4.14
CA ALA A 467 -30.53 -11.20 3.67
C ALA A 467 -30.74 -11.08 2.16
N GLY A 468 -30.18 -12.02 1.39
CA GLY A 468 -30.40 -12.13 -0.05
C GLY A 468 -31.87 -12.36 -0.41
N ALA A 469 -32.56 -13.23 0.34
CA ALA A 469 -33.98 -13.52 0.15
C ALA A 469 -34.86 -12.27 0.41
N ILE A 470 -34.63 -11.55 1.50
CA ILE A 470 -35.36 -10.30 1.82
C ILE A 470 -35.10 -9.24 0.75
N LEU A 471 -33.87 -9.11 0.24
CA LEU A 471 -33.57 -8.16 -0.83
C LEU A 471 -34.42 -8.42 -2.08
N ILE A 472 -34.55 -9.69 -2.50
CA ILE A 472 -35.36 -10.05 -3.67
C ILE A 472 -36.86 -9.83 -3.39
N ASP A 473 -37.35 -10.24 -2.21
CA ASP A 473 -38.76 -10.08 -1.83
C ASP A 473 -39.17 -8.59 -1.77
N THR A 474 -38.28 -7.72 -1.29
CA THR A 474 -38.47 -6.26 -1.20
C THR A 474 -38.16 -5.50 -2.50
N LYS A 475 -37.87 -6.21 -3.59
CA LYS A 475 -37.55 -5.64 -4.92
C LYS A 475 -36.32 -4.72 -4.90
N LEU A 476 -35.24 -5.20 -4.29
CA LEU A 476 -33.93 -4.52 -4.17
C LEU A 476 -33.95 -3.28 -3.24
N ASN A 477 -34.85 -3.25 -2.25
CA ASN A 477 -34.91 -2.17 -1.27
C ASN A 477 -33.92 -2.39 -0.12
N LEU A 478 -32.73 -1.82 -0.25
CA LEU A 478 -31.66 -1.90 0.76
C LEU A 478 -32.05 -1.32 2.12
N ASP A 479 -32.87 -0.26 2.15
CA ASP A 479 -33.25 0.39 3.41
C ASP A 479 -34.19 -0.51 4.22
N GLU A 480 -35.07 -1.25 3.55
CA GLU A 480 -35.95 -2.22 4.20
C GLU A 480 -35.17 -3.43 4.72
N VAL A 481 -34.18 -3.92 3.97
CA VAL A 481 -33.27 -4.98 4.45
C VAL A 481 -32.53 -4.51 5.71
N TRP A 482 -32.00 -3.28 5.72
CA TRP A 482 -31.31 -2.73 6.89
C TRP A 482 -32.24 -2.61 8.10
N ARG A 483 -33.48 -2.13 7.91
CA ARG A 483 -34.50 -2.02 8.97
C ARG A 483 -34.73 -3.36 9.68
N ILE A 484 -34.67 -4.47 8.96
CA ILE A 484 -34.87 -5.83 9.49
C ILE A 484 -33.58 -6.38 10.10
N PHE A 485 -32.43 -6.18 9.46
CA PHE A 485 -31.16 -6.78 9.90
C PHE A 485 -30.43 -6.00 11.00
N GLU A 486 -30.60 -4.68 11.09
CA GLU A 486 -29.93 -3.87 12.11
C GLU A 486 -30.22 -4.36 13.54
N PRO A 487 -31.47 -4.66 13.95
CA PRO A 487 -31.75 -5.26 15.25
C PRO A 487 -31.13 -6.65 15.43
N LEU A 488 -31.05 -7.45 14.36
CA LEU A 488 -30.50 -8.81 14.41
C LEU A 488 -28.97 -8.79 14.61
N LEU A 489 -28.29 -7.86 13.94
CA LEU A 489 -26.84 -7.67 14.01
C LEU A 489 -26.40 -6.94 15.29
N SER A 490 -27.32 -6.28 15.99
CA SER A 490 -27.00 -5.54 17.21
C SER A 490 -26.58 -6.46 18.37
N PRO A 491 -25.54 -6.09 19.15
CA PRO A 491 -24.70 -4.90 19.00
C PRO A 491 -23.64 -5.09 17.90
N ILE A 492 -23.55 -4.11 16.98
CA ILE A 492 -22.47 -4.04 15.98
C ILE A 492 -21.16 -3.64 16.69
N VAL A 493 -20.03 -4.15 16.21
CA VAL A 493 -18.70 -3.88 16.77
C VAL A 493 -18.42 -2.37 16.72
N THR A 494 -18.14 -1.77 17.88
CA THR A 494 -17.74 -0.36 18.00
C THR A 494 -16.21 -0.23 18.10
N PRO A 495 -15.62 0.93 17.75
CA PRO A 495 -14.17 1.16 17.85
C PRO A 495 -13.56 0.80 19.21
N ASP A 496 -14.30 1.06 20.29
CA ASP A 496 -13.87 0.79 21.67
C ASP A 496 -13.74 -0.70 21.97
N LYS A 497 -14.55 -1.53 21.32
CA LYS A 497 -14.59 -2.99 21.48
C LYS A 497 -13.85 -3.73 20.37
N LEU A 498 -13.31 -3.02 19.39
CA LEU A 498 -12.57 -3.63 18.29
C LEU A 498 -11.26 -4.24 18.81
N GLU A 499 -11.14 -5.55 18.72
CA GLU A 499 -9.85 -6.21 18.87
C GLU A 499 -9.13 -6.20 17.52
N LEU A 500 -7.94 -5.59 17.47
CA LEU A 500 -7.19 -5.48 16.23
C LEU A 500 -6.63 -6.85 15.83
N PRO A 501 -6.57 -7.18 14.53
CA PRO A 501 -5.89 -8.37 14.08
C PRO A 501 -4.44 -8.41 14.60
N PRO A 502 -3.92 -9.56 15.08
CA PRO A 502 -2.62 -9.63 15.78
C PRO A 502 -1.44 -9.02 15.00
N LEU A 503 -1.44 -9.18 13.67
CA LEU A 503 -0.40 -8.59 12.83
C LEU A 503 -0.50 -7.06 12.75
N ARG A 504 -1.72 -6.51 12.72
CA ARG A 504 -1.97 -5.07 12.66
C ARG A 504 -1.55 -4.42 13.98
N GLU A 505 -1.99 -4.99 15.10
CA GLU A 505 -1.60 -4.53 16.43
C GLU A 505 -0.07 -4.54 16.62
N LEU A 506 0.60 -5.61 16.18
CA LEU A 506 2.05 -5.69 16.23
C LEU A 506 2.73 -4.59 15.40
N ILE A 507 2.19 -4.26 14.23
CA ILE A 507 2.71 -3.20 13.36
C ILE A 507 2.58 -1.84 14.04
N GLU A 508 1.41 -1.51 14.57
CA GLU A 508 1.17 -0.24 15.24
C GLU A 508 2.03 -0.07 16.49
N LEU A 509 2.19 -1.14 17.28
CA LEU A 509 3.08 -1.14 18.43
C LEU A 509 4.54 -0.92 17.99
N CYS A 510 5.00 -1.62 16.94
CA CYS A 510 6.34 -1.41 16.41
C CYS A 510 6.54 0.02 15.92
N ASP A 511 5.56 0.62 15.25
CA ASP A 511 5.65 1.98 14.72
C ASP A 511 5.62 3.03 15.86
N LEU A 512 4.83 2.81 16.90
CA LEU A 512 4.76 3.65 18.11
C LEU A 512 6.10 3.70 18.86
N PHE A 513 6.74 2.54 19.05
CA PHE A 513 8.01 2.43 19.77
C PHE A 513 9.24 2.54 18.86
N GLY A 514 9.05 2.62 17.54
CA GLY A 514 10.12 2.67 16.53
C GLY A 514 10.94 1.39 16.43
N TYR A 515 10.34 0.23 16.71
CA TYR A 515 10.99 -1.08 16.60
C TYR A 515 11.08 -1.55 15.15
N TYR A 516 12.21 -2.19 14.82
CA TYR A 516 12.41 -2.73 13.48
C TYR A 516 11.84 -4.15 13.39
N LYS A 517 10.94 -4.36 12.42
CA LYS A 517 10.37 -5.67 12.12
C LYS A 517 10.96 -6.24 10.83
N LYS A 518 11.17 -7.56 10.79
CA LYS A 518 11.52 -8.30 9.58
C LYS A 518 10.63 -9.54 9.46
N GLU A 519 10.10 -9.76 8.27
CA GLU A 519 9.25 -10.89 7.95
C GLU A 519 9.91 -11.85 6.97
N LYS A 520 9.67 -13.14 7.16
CA LYS A 520 10.07 -14.21 6.25
C LYS A 520 8.95 -15.21 6.15
N CYS A 521 8.57 -15.59 4.94
CA CYS A 521 7.57 -16.62 4.69
C CYS A 521 8.17 -17.71 3.81
N THR A 522 7.90 -18.96 4.16
CA THR A 522 8.31 -20.14 3.39
C THR A 522 7.12 -21.05 3.18
N ASN A 523 6.88 -21.45 1.93
CA ASN A 523 5.83 -22.42 1.61
C ASN A 523 6.38 -23.84 1.81
N LYS A 524 5.70 -24.65 2.62
CA LYS A 524 5.99 -26.08 2.82
C LYS A 524 4.75 -26.89 2.42
N GLY A 525 4.65 -27.21 1.13
CA GLY A 525 3.49 -27.95 0.59
C GLY A 525 2.21 -27.10 0.64
N GLU A 526 1.15 -27.64 1.24
CA GLU A 526 -0.15 -26.96 1.43
C GLU A 526 -0.19 -25.96 2.60
N THR A 527 0.90 -25.86 3.37
CA THR A 527 1.00 -24.97 4.53
C THR A 527 2.06 -23.91 4.32
N VAL A 528 1.78 -22.71 4.83
CA VAL A 528 2.68 -21.57 4.84
C VAL A 528 3.24 -21.41 6.24
N HIS A 529 4.55 -21.36 6.34
CA HIS A 529 5.25 -21.02 7.57
C HIS A 529 5.70 -19.55 7.52
N ALA A 530 5.30 -18.76 8.51
CA ALA A 530 5.70 -17.38 8.66
C ALA A 530 6.59 -17.23 9.90
N GLU A 531 7.70 -16.53 9.74
CA GLU A 531 8.62 -16.14 10.79
C GLU A 531 8.66 -14.61 10.83
N LEU A 532 8.26 -14.04 11.97
CA LEU A 532 8.30 -12.62 12.23
C LEU A 532 9.35 -12.36 13.30
N THR A 533 10.16 -11.33 13.08
CA THR A 533 11.22 -10.92 14.02
C THR A 533 11.09 -9.44 14.35
N VAL A 534 11.19 -9.10 15.63
CA VAL A 534 11.12 -7.72 16.14
C VAL A 534 12.39 -7.44 16.95
N GLN A 535 13.15 -6.43 16.53
CA GLN A 535 14.37 -6.01 17.20
C GLN A 535 14.06 -4.95 18.26
N LEU A 536 14.16 -5.34 19.53
CA LEU A 536 14.17 -4.43 20.68
C LEU A 536 15.60 -3.87 20.89
N LYS A 537 15.75 -2.94 21.85
CA LYS A 537 17.05 -2.31 22.17
C LYS A 537 18.10 -3.32 22.64
N ASP A 538 17.66 -4.39 23.27
CA ASP A 538 18.43 -5.38 24.02
C ASP A 538 18.29 -6.81 23.45
N VAL A 539 17.16 -7.14 22.80
CA VAL A 539 16.85 -8.51 22.33
C VAL A 539 16.17 -8.53 20.96
N LEU A 540 16.48 -9.55 20.16
CA LEU A 540 15.69 -9.94 18.98
C LEU A 540 14.61 -10.95 19.39
N LEU A 541 13.34 -10.58 19.24
CA LEU A 541 12.21 -11.48 19.46
C LEU A 541 11.79 -12.13 18.14
N THR A 542 11.51 -13.44 18.19
CA THR A 542 11.00 -14.20 17.04
C THR A 542 9.67 -14.86 17.40
N GLY A 543 8.69 -14.73 16.51
CA GLY A 543 7.45 -15.50 16.52
C GLY A 543 7.30 -16.28 15.22
N GLU A 544 6.85 -17.51 15.34
CA GLU A 544 6.63 -18.40 14.21
C GLU A 544 5.16 -18.78 14.17
N GLY A 545 4.58 -18.89 12.97
CA GLY A 545 3.19 -19.25 12.76
C GLY A 545 3.04 -20.12 11.53
N CYS A 546 2.03 -20.99 11.55
CA CYS A 546 1.73 -21.92 10.47
C CYS A 546 0.24 -21.88 10.18
N ASP A 547 -0.13 -21.73 8.90
CA ASP A 547 -1.52 -21.75 8.44
C ASP A 547 -1.56 -22.17 6.95
N ARG A 548 -2.76 -22.45 6.42
CA ARG A 548 -2.96 -22.72 4.99
C ARG A 548 -2.76 -21.46 4.14
N THR A 549 -2.95 -20.29 4.74
CA THR A 549 -2.84 -18.98 4.09
C THR A 549 -1.65 -18.19 4.61
N LYS A 550 -1.06 -17.33 3.75
CA LYS A 550 0.00 -16.40 4.18
C LYS A 550 -0.48 -15.44 5.28
N LYS A 551 -1.73 -14.97 5.19
CA LYS A 551 -2.33 -14.05 6.16
C LYS A 551 -2.50 -14.71 7.53
N GLY A 552 -3.08 -15.91 7.58
CA GLY A 552 -3.24 -16.67 8.82
C GLY A 552 -1.91 -17.02 9.49
N ALA A 553 -0.91 -17.44 8.70
CA ALA A 553 0.40 -17.81 9.24
C ALA A 553 1.10 -16.61 9.88
N LYS A 554 1.05 -15.44 9.22
CA LYS A 554 1.56 -14.18 9.77
C LYS A 554 0.78 -13.74 11.02
N GLY A 555 -0.54 -13.91 11.03
CA GLY A 555 -1.39 -13.62 12.19
C GLY A 555 -0.99 -14.42 13.43
N GLU A 556 -0.80 -15.73 13.28
CA GLU A 556 -0.37 -16.60 14.39
C GLU A 556 1.05 -16.29 14.87
N ALA A 557 1.98 -16.01 13.94
CA ALA A 557 3.33 -15.56 14.28
C ALA A 557 3.30 -14.25 15.08
N ALA A 558 2.44 -13.32 14.68
CA ALA A 558 2.28 -12.02 15.34
C ALA A 558 1.66 -12.17 16.73
N ARG A 559 0.63 -13.01 16.89
CA ARG A 559 0.00 -13.30 18.19
C ARG A 559 1.01 -13.82 19.21
N ARG A 560 1.90 -14.74 18.80
CA ARG A 560 2.97 -15.25 19.67
C ARG A 560 4.01 -14.19 20.01
N LEU A 561 4.28 -13.25 19.11
CA LEU A 561 5.16 -12.11 19.39
C LEU A 561 4.51 -11.13 20.38
N LEU A 562 3.24 -10.79 20.18
CA LEU A 562 2.49 -9.92 21.08
C LEU A 562 2.49 -10.49 22.50
N LYS A 563 2.22 -11.78 22.67
CA LYS A 563 2.31 -12.45 23.98
C LYS A 563 3.71 -12.31 24.62
N LYS A 564 4.79 -12.49 23.84
CA LYS A 564 6.17 -12.29 24.32
C LYS A 564 6.49 -10.83 24.67
N LEU A 565 5.82 -9.87 24.02
CA LEU A 565 5.94 -8.44 24.32
C LEU A 565 5.17 -8.10 25.60
N GLU A 566 3.97 -8.64 25.78
CA GLU A 566 3.14 -8.51 26.99
C GLU A 566 3.84 -9.10 28.22
N GLU A 567 4.46 -10.28 28.11
CA GLU A 567 5.28 -10.90 29.16
C GLU A 567 6.44 -9.99 29.62
N ARG A 568 6.84 -9.01 28.78
CA ARG A 568 7.86 -8.01 29.09
C ARG A 568 7.29 -6.66 29.51
N GLY A 569 5.97 -6.56 29.71
CA GLY A 569 5.28 -5.33 30.11
C GLY A 569 5.08 -4.34 28.95
N ILE A 570 5.22 -4.77 27.70
CA ILE A 570 4.97 -3.94 26.52
C ILE A 570 3.60 -4.34 25.95
N SER A 571 2.55 -3.59 26.32
CA SER A 571 1.19 -3.82 25.82
C SER A 571 0.56 -2.55 25.27
N PHE A 572 -0.47 -2.73 24.44
CA PHE A 572 -1.31 -1.65 23.93
C PHE A 572 -2.39 -1.31 24.97
N SER A 573 -2.45 -0.06 25.46
CA SER A 573 -3.55 0.39 26.33
C SER A 573 -4.42 1.39 25.58
N LYS A 574 -5.63 0.96 25.18
CA LYS A 574 -6.63 1.75 24.44
C LYS A 574 -7.31 2.88 25.25
N LYS A 575 -6.69 3.45 26.29
CA LYS A 575 -7.22 4.65 26.96
C LYS A 575 -6.72 5.91 26.27
N ARG A 576 -7.24 6.27 25.09
CA ARG A 576 -7.07 7.62 24.50
C ARG A 576 -8.09 7.88 23.38
N LYS A 577 -9.19 8.55 23.74
CA LYS A 577 -9.96 9.56 22.97
C LYS A 577 -11.38 9.70 23.53
N LEU A 578 -11.52 10.13 24.78
CA LEU A 578 -12.69 10.80 25.33
C LEU A 578 -12.20 11.48 26.61
N ASP A 579 -12.64 12.71 26.84
CA ASP A 579 -12.18 13.65 27.89
C ASP A 579 -11.07 14.64 27.48
N ALA A 580 -11.37 15.42 26.45
CA ALA A 580 -10.86 16.79 26.34
C ALA A 580 -12.04 17.76 26.44
N ASN A 581 -12.75 17.74 27.58
CA ASN A 581 -13.68 18.80 28.02
C ASN A 581 -14.11 18.56 29.48
N GLN A 582 -13.20 18.75 30.42
CA GLN A 582 -13.53 19.19 31.79
C GLN A 582 -12.27 19.70 32.48
N VAL A 583 -12.33 20.96 32.92
CA VAL A 583 -11.31 21.65 33.72
C VAL A 583 -11.48 21.23 35.18
N GLY A 584 -10.41 20.77 35.84
CA GLY A 584 -10.40 20.62 37.30
C GLY A 584 -9.33 19.67 37.85
N ASP A 585 -8.30 20.26 38.44
CA ASP A 585 -7.41 19.76 39.51
C ASP A 585 -6.67 18.40 39.42
N SER A 586 -5.34 18.52 39.33
CA SER A 586 -4.37 18.01 40.31
C SER A 586 -4.60 16.60 40.90
N SER A 587 -4.16 15.53 40.20
CA SER A 587 -3.42 14.41 40.82
C SER A 587 -2.84 13.44 39.77
N SER A 588 -1.68 12.89 40.12
CA SER A 588 -0.76 12.03 39.35
C SER A 588 -1.36 10.74 38.77
N LEU A 589 -0.97 10.41 37.53
CA LEU A 589 -1.15 9.08 36.93
C LEU A 589 0.11 8.23 37.11
N ASP A 590 -0.08 7.09 37.76
CA ASP A 590 0.90 6.03 38.01
C ASP A 590 1.36 5.32 36.72
N ILE A 591 2.68 5.15 36.60
CA ILE A 591 3.32 4.20 35.69
C ILE A 591 3.85 3.06 36.55
N ASN A 592 3.27 1.87 36.42
CA ASN A 592 3.74 0.67 37.13
C ASN A 592 5.00 0.12 36.46
N HIS A 593 6.16 0.61 36.90
CA HIS A 593 7.46 -0.03 36.68
C HIS A 593 7.85 -0.78 37.96
N LYS A 594 7.58 -2.09 38.04
CA LYS A 594 8.15 -2.92 39.13
C LYS A 594 9.52 -3.43 38.71
N VAL A 595 10.57 -2.80 39.22
CA VAL A 595 11.94 -3.33 39.23
C VAL A 595 12.23 -3.79 40.65
N SER A 596 12.62 -5.06 40.82
CA SER A 596 13.12 -5.61 42.08
C SER A 596 14.65 -5.62 42.03
N ASP A 597 15.28 -4.74 42.81
CA ASP A 597 16.73 -4.69 43.03
C ASP A 597 17.15 -5.48 44.27
N GLN A 598 18.09 -6.42 44.09
CA GLN A 598 19.19 -6.80 45.01
C GLN A 598 20.30 -7.33 44.07
N ALA A 599 21.56 -6.88 44.01
CA ALA A 599 22.43 -6.29 45.02
C ALA A 599 23.63 -5.51 44.41
N THR A 600 24.05 -4.46 45.14
CA THR A 600 25.43 -3.97 45.40
C THR A 600 26.40 -3.53 44.28
N VAL A 601 26.44 -2.20 44.08
CA VAL A 601 27.59 -1.25 44.07
C VAL A 601 28.91 -1.60 43.33
N LYS A 602 29.20 -0.89 42.22
CA LYS A 602 30.22 0.18 42.11
C LYS A 602 30.19 0.89 40.75
N ASP A 603 30.11 2.21 40.81
CA ASP A 603 30.19 3.17 39.69
C ASP A 603 31.46 3.04 38.85
N SER A 604 31.30 3.14 37.53
CA SER A 604 32.12 4.05 36.71
C SER A 604 31.52 4.24 35.32
N SER A 605 31.12 5.48 35.07
CA SER A 605 30.66 6.13 33.84
C SER A 605 31.36 5.73 32.53
N ALA A 606 30.58 5.24 31.55
CA ALA A 606 30.89 5.33 30.11
C ALA A 606 29.61 5.12 29.26
N LEU A 607 28.83 6.19 29.01
CA LEU A 607 27.72 6.14 28.05
C LEU A 607 28.24 6.45 26.65
N MET A 608 28.57 5.42 25.88
CA MET A 608 28.85 5.54 24.45
C MET A 608 27.54 5.71 23.67
N VAL A 609 27.32 6.92 23.17
CA VAL A 609 26.23 7.24 22.25
C VAL A 609 26.58 6.70 20.86
N TYR A 610 25.92 5.62 20.44
CA TYR A 610 25.88 5.20 19.04
C TYR A 610 25.05 6.22 18.23
N LYS A 611 25.74 7.18 17.61
CA LYS A 611 25.18 8.01 16.52
C LYS A 611 24.92 7.12 15.31
N ARG A 612 23.63 6.96 14.97
CA ARG A 612 23.16 6.44 13.68
C ARG A 612 23.77 7.29 12.56
N ARG A 613 24.67 6.71 11.76
CA ARG A 613 25.17 7.31 10.51
C ARG A 613 24.00 7.43 9.53
N LYS A 614 23.52 8.67 9.33
CA LYS A 614 22.87 9.06 8.08
C LYS A 614 23.95 9.07 7.01
N THR A 615 23.82 8.21 6.00
CA THR A 615 24.52 8.37 4.73
C THR A 615 24.01 9.66 4.08
N THR A 616 24.78 10.73 4.22
CA THR A 616 24.61 11.98 3.48
C THR A 616 25.09 11.79 2.06
N ASP A 617 24.19 11.96 1.10
CA ASP A 617 24.51 12.25 -0.29
C ASP A 617 25.44 13.46 -0.37
N MET A 618 26.52 13.33 -1.14
CA MET A 618 27.38 14.45 -1.52
C MET A 618 26.63 15.33 -2.55
N PRO A 619 26.73 16.67 -2.48
CA PRO A 619 26.29 17.54 -3.56
C PRO A 619 27.27 17.45 -4.72
N LEU A 620 26.76 17.10 -5.91
CA LEU A 620 27.44 17.35 -7.19
C LEU A 620 27.57 18.87 -7.41
N ALA A 621 28.80 19.33 -7.60
CA ALA A 621 29.10 20.69 -8.03
C ALA A 621 28.70 20.91 -9.49
N ALA A 622 28.06 22.04 -9.77
CA ALA A 622 27.82 22.52 -11.13
C ALA A 622 29.11 23.07 -11.75
N PRO A 623 29.35 22.92 -13.07
CA PRO A 623 30.44 23.58 -13.77
C PRO A 623 30.03 25.02 -14.19
N PRO A 624 30.97 25.97 -14.31
CA PRO A 624 30.70 27.29 -14.85
C PRO A 624 30.63 27.27 -16.38
N ALA A 625 29.79 28.14 -16.94
CA ALA A 625 29.62 28.34 -18.37
C ALA A 625 30.71 29.23 -18.98
N GLY A 626 31.17 28.86 -20.18
CA GLY A 626 31.64 29.78 -21.21
C GLY A 626 33.07 29.56 -21.72
N VAL A 627 33.25 28.70 -22.73
CA VAL A 627 34.13 28.92 -23.91
C VAL A 627 33.64 28.01 -25.06
N SER A 628 33.37 28.59 -26.23
CA SER A 628 32.96 27.90 -27.47
C SER A 628 34.17 27.36 -28.27
N PRO A 629 34.02 26.67 -29.42
CA PRO A 629 34.66 25.37 -29.65
C PRO A 629 35.88 25.45 -30.60
N SER A 630 36.97 24.76 -30.28
CA SER A 630 37.97 24.42 -31.31
C SER A 630 38.82 23.19 -30.95
N VAL A 631 38.75 22.22 -31.86
CA VAL A 631 39.85 21.36 -32.32
C VAL A 631 40.69 20.68 -31.23
N ILE A 632 40.26 19.50 -30.77
CA ILE A 632 41.16 18.56 -30.08
C ILE A 632 41.97 17.80 -31.15
N ALA A 633 43.14 18.34 -31.42
CA ALA A 633 44.24 17.61 -32.02
C ALA A 633 44.70 16.48 -31.08
N ARG A 634 44.95 15.31 -31.67
CA ARG A 634 45.52 14.12 -31.04
C ARG A 634 46.79 14.47 -30.25
N LYS A 635 46.81 14.13 -28.95
CA LYS A 635 48.04 13.77 -28.25
C LYS A 635 47.88 12.40 -27.60
N THR A 636 48.55 11.46 -28.25
CA THR A 636 48.92 10.13 -27.77
C THR A 636 49.59 10.20 -26.40
N SER A 637 49.05 9.45 -25.43
CA SER A 637 49.83 8.93 -24.32
C SER A 637 49.45 7.46 -24.14
N SER A 638 50.46 6.61 -24.21
CA SER A 638 50.42 5.15 -24.08
C SER A 638 50.03 4.75 -22.66
N PRO A 639 49.10 3.81 -22.45
CA PRO A 639 48.90 3.20 -21.14
C PRO A 639 49.83 2.00 -20.99
N ASN A 640 50.49 1.91 -19.83
CA ASN A 640 51.22 0.73 -19.38
C ASN A 640 50.29 -0.50 -19.43
N ASN A 641 50.58 -1.41 -20.36
CA ASN A 641 49.92 -2.71 -20.49
C ASN A 641 50.46 -3.67 -19.42
N ALA A 642 49.73 -3.83 -18.32
CA ALA A 642 49.79 -5.04 -17.52
C ALA A 642 48.39 -5.68 -17.56
N ALA A 643 48.28 -6.85 -18.20
CA ALA A 643 47.02 -7.58 -18.27
C ALA A 643 46.53 -7.95 -16.85
N PRO A 644 45.24 -7.76 -16.53
CA PRO A 644 44.68 -8.10 -15.22
C PRO A 644 44.89 -9.59 -14.88
N VAL A 645 45.48 -9.85 -13.72
CA VAL A 645 45.65 -11.20 -13.17
C VAL A 645 44.39 -11.61 -12.40
N ILE A 646 43.80 -12.76 -12.77
CA ILE A 646 42.68 -13.39 -12.07
C ILE A 646 43.24 -14.57 -11.26
N LYS A 647 42.96 -14.60 -9.94
CA LYS A 647 43.23 -15.76 -9.09
C LYS A 647 42.19 -16.85 -9.39
N ALA A 648 42.63 -18.11 -9.48
CA ALA A 648 41.87 -19.33 -9.76
C ALA A 648 40.32 -19.20 -9.81
N ILE A 649 39.73 -19.56 -10.94
CA ILE A 649 38.28 -19.50 -11.15
C ILE A 649 37.61 -20.64 -10.38
N ASN A 650 36.63 -20.32 -9.54
CA ASN A 650 35.82 -21.32 -8.86
C ASN A 650 34.95 -22.07 -9.88
N MET A 651 35.19 -23.36 -10.07
CA MET A 651 34.46 -24.21 -11.02
C MET A 651 33.14 -24.78 -10.48
N LYS A 652 32.71 -24.40 -9.26
CA LYS A 652 31.36 -24.73 -8.78
C LYS A 652 30.31 -23.96 -9.60
N LYS A 653 29.11 -24.52 -9.70
CA LYS A 653 27.96 -23.94 -10.43
C LYS A 653 27.72 -22.47 -10.04
N GLY A 654 27.72 -21.57 -11.03
CA GLY A 654 27.62 -20.12 -10.89
C GLY A 654 28.94 -19.38 -10.65
N GLY A 655 30.03 -20.10 -10.38
CA GLY A 655 31.36 -19.53 -10.12
C GLY A 655 31.98 -18.83 -11.34
N PRO A 656 32.04 -19.47 -12.53
CA PRO A 656 32.62 -18.85 -13.72
C PRO A 656 31.89 -17.59 -14.17
N ARG A 657 30.55 -17.57 -14.14
CA ARG A 657 29.76 -16.37 -14.46
C ARG A 657 29.98 -15.22 -13.49
N SER A 658 30.06 -15.53 -12.20
CA SER A 658 30.32 -14.52 -11.16
C SER A 658 31.71 -13.91 -11.32
N ALA A 659 32.72 -14.73 -11.65
CA ALA A 659 34.06 -14.26 -11.95
C ALA A 659 34.09 -13.36 -13.20
N LEU A 660 33.35 -13.73 -14.25
CA LEU A 660 33.27 -12.94 -15.49
C LEU A 660 32.61 -11.58 -15.25
N PHE A 661 31.54 -11.54 -14.47
CA PHE A 661 30.88 -10.30 -14.07
C PHE A 661 31.81 -9.40 -13.23
N ALA A 662 32.54 -9.99 -12.28
CA ALA A 662 33.53 -9.26 -11.48
C ALA A 662 34.66 -8.68 -12.34
N LEU A 663 35.14 -9.41 -13.35
CA LEU A 663 36.14 -8.91 -14.31
C LEU A 663 35.59 -7.71 -15.09
N CYS A 664 34.37 -7.79 -15.63
CA CYS A 664 33.76 -6.71 -16.40
C CYS A 664 33.58 -5.45 -15.55
N MET A 665 33.14 -5.60 -14.30
CA MET A 665 33.04 -4.49 -13.35
C MET A 665 34.40 -3.85 -13.07
N LYS A 666 35.45 -4.65 -12.88
CA LYS A 666 36.81 -4.16 -12.60
C LYS A 666 37.43 -3.42 -13.79
N GLN A 667 37.12 -3.87 -15.02
CA GLN A 667 37.63 -3.28 -16.26
C GLN A 667 36.67 -2.24 -16.88
N GLN A 668 35.56 -1.92 -16.22
CA GLN A 668 34.49 -1.05 -16.72
C GLN A 668 33.95 -1.47 -18.09
N TRP A 669 33.89 -2.78 -18.35
CA TRP A 669 33.29 -3.32 -19.57
C TRP A 669 31.77 -3.48 -19.41
N PRO A 670 30.98 -3.28 -20.49
CA PRO A 670 29.57 -3.63 -20.53
C PRO A 670 29.31 -5.07 -20.05
N LYS A 671 28.16 -5.28 -19.41
CA LYS A 671 27.77 -6.58 -18.87
C LYS A 671 27.72 -7.63 -20.00
N PRO A 672 28.29 -8.84 -19.81
CA PRO A 672 28.24 -9.90 -20.81
C PRO A 672 26.81 -10.38 -21.02
N GLY A 673 26.41 -10.55 -22.27
CA GLY A 673 25.12 -11.11 -22.67
C GLY A 673 25.21 -12.62 -22.84
N PHE A 674 24.18 -13.37 -22.43
CA PHE A 674 24.08 -14.81 -22.65
C PHE A 674 22.82 -15.12 -23.44
N LYS A 675 22.96 -15.91 -24.51
CA LYS A 675 21.85 -16.42 -25.32
C LYS A 675 21.84 -17.93 -25.27
N ILE A 676 20.72 -18.53 -24.87
CA ILE A 676 20.60 -19.97 -24.68
C ILE A 676 19.76 -20.57 -25.81
N THR A 677 20.26 -21.67 -26.38
CA THR A 677 19.53 -22.52 -27.32
C THR A 677 19.24 -23.85 -26.64
N GLU A 678 17.97 -24.26 -26.63
CA GLU A 678 17.51 -25.53 -26.08
C GLU A 678 17.20 -26.52 -27.20
N THR A 679 17.71 -27.75 -27.08
CA THR A 679 17.43 -28.86 -27.99
C THR A 679 16.81 -30.00 -27.20
N GLN A 680 15.59 -30.39 -27.58
CA GLN A 680 14.87 -31.53 -26.98
C GLN A 680 14.97 -32.74 -27.90
N SER A 681 15.26 -33.93 -27.34
CA SER A 681 15.36 -35.18 -28.09
C SER A 681 14.58 -36.30 -27.43
N ARG A 682 14.00 -37.19 -28.26
CA ARG A 682 13.35 -38.43 -27.81
C ARG A 682 14.37 -39.48 -27.34
N THR A 683 15.63 -39.35 -27.76
CA THR A 683 16.76 -40.15 -27.26
C THR A 683 17.49 -39.37 -26.16
N PRO A 684 17.81 -40.01 -25.01
CA PRO A 684 18.46 -39.31 -23.90
C PRO A 684 19.90 -38.93 -24.25
N PHE A 685 20.27 -37.69 -23.97
CA PHE A 685 21.63 -37.20 -24.01
C PHE A 685 22.43 -37.75 -22.83
N THR A 686 23.68 -38.16 -23.08
CA THR A 686 24.65 -38.57 -22.07
C THR A 686 25.66 -37.44 -21.84
N PHE A 687 25.73 -36.94 -20.61
CA PHE A 687 26.66 -35.87 -20.22
C PHE A 687 27.57 -36.37 -19.10
N GLY A 688 28.86 -36.60 -19.41
CA GLY A 688 29.87 -37.08 -18.45
C GLY A 688 29.72 -38.55 -18.03
N GLU A 689 30.52 -38.99 -17.05
CA GLU A 689 30.58 -40.38 -16.56
C GLU A 689 29.41 -40.81 -15.65
N SER A 690 28.46 -39.91 -15.37
CA SER A 690 27.28 -40.22 -14.55
C SER A 690 26.16 -40.84 -15.40
N SER A 691 25.60 -41.96 -14.95
CA SER A 691 24.53 -42.76 -15.60
C SER A 691 23.13 -42.09 -15.65
N THR A 692 23.06 -40.77 -15.46
CA THR A 692 21.81 -40.00 -15.42
C THR A 692 21.37 -39.62 -16.84
N LYS A 693 20.14 -39.99 -17.23
CA LYS A 693 19.57 -39.74 -18.56
C LYS A 693 18.88 -38.36 -18.62
N TYR A 694 19.29 -37.50 -19.55
CA TYR A 694 18.69 -36.18 -19.75
C TYR A 694 18.05 -36.07 -21.14
N PHE A 695 16.84 -35.54 -21.27
CA PHE A 695 16.14 -35.43 -22.55
C PHE A 695 16.24 -34.04 -23.20
N ASN A 696 16.78 -33.08 -22.45
CA ASN A 696 16.99 -31.70 -22.88
C ASN A 696 18.48 -31.36 -22.81
N SER A 697 18.95 -30.64 -23.81
CA SER A 697 20.32 -30.15 -23.93
C SER A 697 20.32 -28.64 -24.12
N PHE A 698 21.13 -27.91 -23.35
CA PHE A 698 21.24 -26.47 -23.41
C PHE A 698 22.64 -26.06 -23.86
N VAL A 699 22.72 -25.16 -24.84
CA VAL A 699 23.95 -24.54 -25.33
C VAL A 699 23.84 -23.03 -25.15
N ALA A 700 24.76 -22.43 -24.40
CA ALA A 700 24.80 -21.00 -24.17
C ALA A 700 25.89 -20.35 -25.01
N GLN A 701 25.56 -19.23 -25.65
CA GLN A 701 26.50 -18.34 -26.30
C GLN A 701 26.69 -17.10 -25.44
N VAL A 702 27.93 -16.71 -25.17
CA VAL A 702 28.28 -15.51 -24.42
C VAL A 702 28.87 -14.45 -25.36
N THR A 703 28.37 -13.23 -25.24
CA THR A 703 28.83 -12.06 -26.01
C THR A 703 29.37 -11.01 -25.04
N LEU A 704 30.63 -10.63 -25.22
CA LEU A 704 31.31 -9.60 -24.43
C LEU A 704 31.80 -8.46 -25.32
N HIS A 705 31.34 -7.25 -25.01
CA HIS A 705 31.77 -6.04 -25.71
C HIS A 705 32.95 -5.39 -24.98
N ILE A 706 34.11 -5.28 -25.62
CA ILE A 706 35.28 -4.62 -25.04
C ILE A 706 35.47 -3.25 -25.70
N PRO A 707 35.43 -2.15 -24.92
CA PRO A 707 35.69 -0.81 -25.45
C PRO A 707 37.03 -0.76 -26.20
N ASN A 708 37.02 -0.25 -27.43
CA ASN A 708 38.19 -0.13 -28.32
C ASN A 708 38.81 -1.46 -28.81
N SER A 709 38.16 -2.62 -28.65
CA SER A 709 38.69 -3.91 -29.12
C SER A 709 37.65 -4.85 -29.76
N GLY A 710 36.40 -4.40 -29.92
CA GLY A 710 35.35 -5.15 -30.62
C GLY A 710 34.54 -6.08 -29.71
N VAL A 711 33.72 -6.91 -30.34
CA VAL A 711 32.82 -7.88 -29.68
C VAL A 711 33.43 -9.27 -29.77
N ILE A 712 33.53 -9.97 -28.65
CA ILE A 712 33.95 -11.37 -28.58
C ILE A 712 32.71 -12.22 -28.31
N GLU A 713 32.48 -13.22 -29.16
CA GLU A 713 31.41 -14.19 -29.00
C GLU A 713 31.98 -15.59 -28.87
N CYS A 714 31.55 -16.33 -27.86
CA CYS A 714 31.97 -17.70 -27.60
C CYS A 714 30.77 -18.59 -27.29
N THR A 715 30.78 -19.82 -27.78
CA THR A 715 29.70 -20.79 -27.53
C THR A 715 30.22 -21.88 -26.59
N GLY A 716 29.48 -22.09 -25.49
CA GLY A 716 29.73 -23.12 -24.48
C GLY A 716 29.35 -24.53 -24.93
N ASP A 717 29.82 -25.54 -24.20
CA ASP A 717 29.42 -26.92 -24.43
C ASP A 717 27.94 -27.16 -24.06
N ALA A 718 27.36 -28.18 -24.67
CA ALA A 718 26.03 -28.68 -24.32
C ALA A 718 25.99 -29.22 -22.88
N ARG A 719 25.02 -28.76 -22.08
CA ARG A 719 24.85 -29.16 -20.67
C ARG A 719 23.37 -29.48 -20.35
N PRO A 720 23.10 -30.29 -19.31
CA PRO A 720 21.74 -30.70 -18.96
C PRO A 720 20.88 -29.58 -18.33
N ASP A 721 21.50 -28.48 -17.88
CA ASP A 721 20.78 -27.34 -17.33
C ASP A 721 21.36 -26.00 -17.81
N LYS A 722 20.49 -24.98 -17.87
CA LYS A 722 20.81 -23.63 -18.35
C LYS A 722 22.00 -23.00 -17.62
N GLY A 723 22.05 -23.12 -16.30
CA GLY A 723 23.11 -22.51 -15.49
C GLY A 723 24.49 -23.12 -15.76
N SER A 724 24.56 -24.44 -15.88
CA SER A 724 25.81 -25.14 -16.20
C SER A 724 26.28 -24.86 -17.64
N SER A 725 25.34 -24.67 -18.58
CA SER A 725 25.65 -24.30 -19.97
C SER A 725 26.28 -22.90 -20.05
N GLU A 726 25.70 -21.92 -19.35
CA GLU A 726 26.27 -20.57 -19.28
C GLU A 726 27.63 -20.52 -18.56
N ASP A 727 27.81 -21.34 -17.52
CA ASP A 727 29.12 -21.49 -16.86
C ASP A 727 30.17 -22.05 -17.83
N SER A 728 29.80 -23.02 -18.69
CA SER A 728 30.67 -23.56 -19.75
C SER A 728 31.06 -22.48 -20.76
N ALA A 729 30.10 -21.66 -21.20
CA ALA A 729 30.36 -20.54 -22.12
C ALA A 729 31.29 -19.48 -21.49
N ALA A 730 31.10 -19.17 -20.21
CA ALA A 730 31.95 -18.23 -19.48
C ALA A 730 33.41 -18.73 -19.36
N VAL A 731 33.63 -20.03 -19.14
CA VAL A 731 34.98 -20.62 -19.10
C VAL A 731 35.69 -20.52 -20.46
N ILE A 732 34.99 -20.81 -21.56
CA ILE A 732 35.56 -20.71 -22.91
C ILE A 732 35.91 -19.25 -23.23
N LEU A 733 35.06 -18.30 -22.85
CA LEU A 733 35.35 -16.88 -23.02
C LEU A 733 36.59 -16.45 -22.22
N PHE A 734 36.79 -16.97 -21.00
CA PHE A 734 38.01 -16.72 -20.23
C PHE A 734 39.27 -17.26 -20.91
N GLN A 735 39.21 -18.45 -21.51
CA GLN A 735 40.31 -19.01 -22.29
C GLN A 735 40.63 -18.14 -23.51
N GLU A 736 39.60 -17.62 -24.20
CA GLU A 736 39.77 -16.74 -25.34
C GLU A 736 40.37 -15.38 -24.93
N LEU A 737 39.93 -14.81 -23.80
CA LEU A 737 40.53 -13.60 -23.23
C LEU A 737 42.00 -13.81 -22.82
N GLN A 738 42.34 -15.00 -22.32
CA GLN A 738 43.71 -15.37 -22.01
C GLN A 738 44.56 -15.55 -23.27
N ARG A 739 44.02 -16.19 -24.33
CA ARG A 739 44.67 -16.36 -25.63
C ARG A 739 44.99 -15.03 -26.30
N GLN A 740 44.10 -14.04 -26.17
CA GLN A 740 44.32 -12.68 -26.67
C GLN A 740 45.22 -11.82 -25.76
N GLY A 741 45.80 -12.40 -24.70
CA GLY A 741 46.68 -11.70 -23.76
C GLY A 741 45.99 -10.62 -22.94
N ARG A 742 44.65 -10.64 -22.86
CA ARG A 742 43.84 -9.61 -22.18
C ARG A 742 43.65 -9.89 -20.69
N VAL A 743 43.90 -11.13 -20.26
CA VAL A 743 43.79 -11.60 -18.88
C VAL A 743 44.86 -12.64 -18.63
N VAL A 744 45.46 -12.66 -17.44
CA VAL A 744 46.33 -13.77 -16.99
C VAL A 744 45.59 -14.54 -15.91
N ILE A 745 45.29 -15.81 -16.16
CA ILE A 745 44.66 -16.69 -15.16
C ILE A 745 45.79 -17.43 -14.44
N ALA A 746 45.96 -17.15 -13.15
CA ALA A 746 46.88 -17.91 -12.31
C ALA A 746 46.31 -19.31 -12.08
N GLY A 747 47.06 -20.34 -12.48
CA GLY A 747 46.70 -21.76 -12.35
C GLY A 747 46.52 -22.21 -10.92
#